data_AF-A0A1I3KZW9-F1
#
_entry.id   AF-A0A1I3KZW9-F1
#
_cell.length_a   1.000
_cell.length_b   1.000
_cell.length_c   1.000
_cell.angle_alpha   90.00
_cell.angle_beta   90.00
_cell.angle_gamma   90.00
#
_symmetry.space_group_name_H-M   'P 1'
#
loop_
_entity.id
_entity.type
_entity.pdbx_description
1 polymer ?
#
loop_
_entity_poly.entity_id
_entity_poly.type
_entity_poly.pdbx_seq_one_letter_code
_entity_poly.pdbx_strand_id
1 'polypeptide(L)'
;MSMRSWLTSKDSKGSNGSKSPNRKTSSPILERLAEQHMNGNLEDTLKALEDVMADEYDFIVRRFKVFGRFEAALIYYSSMNDQSMINHDLMRPLMKKPSDEEDQTIEAKELPDLILNDTLYHSNVNVEGQLNLVVEGILCGNTALLVQGLEQAMLIRTCNIDKRAIDQPATEQVIRGPREGFIELLDTNIALVRYRLQTPELRVRSMVIGRRSKSRVAVCFIEGITNPELLEEVVRRLSVIDIDAVLDSGYLEQYIEDNHYSPFPQVQYTERPDKVAANLLEGRIAIFVNGSPLALIVPTVFNQFYQTVEDYTERFLLMSAIRVARFIALVFSLIFPSLYVSIISFNPELIPTEFAVAVAGGRAGVPWPAVVEVLIIEVSMEVLREATIRLPQQVGGALSIVGVLVVGQAAVAAGFASPITVVIIALTTIGSFATPAYNSALALRLLRFPLIIMAGVFGLYGVMIGFILIANHLLSLKSFGVPYLSPLVPGSFQGMKDLVIRAPLSWMPERPSFMMPQDKTRVSRATMDEMKKPVHDVLDPSTIMAKQSDTRQGQTNEHSQQNAHQSGQTNGGQGGQGQPGGQEGGGGQDGQGQQGGPEGGGGQGGQGQQGSPEGGGEQGSQGQPKGPEGGGGQDGQGQQDGQESGDGQGGQGDQGQPGSPASGQQQAAPSGQPNAGTNQPSGGGKET
;
A
#
# COMPACT_ATOMS: atom_id res chain seq x y z
N MET A 1 44.03 -29.69 -44.07
CA MET A 1 43.85 -28.73 -45.18
C MET A 1 42.52 -29.03 -45.84
N SER A 2 41.70 -28.08 -46.32
CA SER A 2 41.60 -26.65 -46.01
C SER A 2 40.19 -26.17 -46.40
N MET A 3 39.77 -25.10 -45.74
CA MET A 3 38.61 -24.24 -45.99
C MET A 3 38.26 -23.99 -47.48
N ARG A 4 36.94 -23.86 -47.77
CA ARG A 4 36.24 -23.35 -49.00
C ARG A 4 35.47 -24.36 -49.87
N SER A 5 34.22 -24.62 -49.49
CA SER A 5 33.13 -24.94 -50.44
C SER A 5 31.71 -24.77 -49.87
N TRP A 6 31.56 -24.59 -48.54
CA TRP A 6 30.26 -24.34 -47.88
C TRP A 6 29.76 -22.89 -48.02
N LEU A 7 29.76 -22.39 -49.26
CA LEU A 7 29.11 -21.14 -49.66
C LEU A 7 28.37 -21.40 -50.97
N THR A 8 27.21 -20.76 -51.13
CA THR A 8 26.30 -20.80 -52.30
C THR A 8 25.42 -22.05 -52.44
N SER A 9 24.22 -22.01 -51.83
CA SER A 9 22.96 -22.20 -52.58
C SER A 9 21.72 -21.80 -51.76
N LYS A 10 21.11 -20.67 -52.17
CA LYS A 10 19.67 -20.36 -52.17
C LYS A 10 18.85 -20.19 -50.87
N ASP A 11 18.46 -18.93 -50.70
CA ASP A 11 17.07 -18.44 -50.77
C ASP A 11 16.04 -18.84 -49.69
N SER A 12 15.75 -17.84 -48.86
CA SER A 12 14.41 -17.42 -48.41
C SER A 12 13.38 -18.49 -48.02
N LYS A 13 13.19 -18.65 -46.71
CA LYS A 13 11.86 -18.71 -46.10
C LYS A 13 11.90 -18.05 -44.73
N GLY A 14 10.87 -17.25 -44.42
CA GLY A 14 10.89 -16.35 -43.28
C GLY A 14 11.05 -17.08 -41.95
N SER A 15 12.05 -16.68 -41.17
CA SER A 15 12.10 -16.98 -39.74
C SER A 15 10.86 -16.35 -39.10
N ASN A 16 9.93 -17.19 -38.66
CA ASN A 16 8.72 -16.73 -38.00
C ASN A 16 9.13 -16.25 -36.61
N GLY A 17 9.33 -14.94 -36.47
CA GLY A 17 9.76 -14.33 -35.23
C GLY A 17 8.86 -14.78 -34.08
N SER A 18 9.47 -15.34 -33.03
CA SER A 18 8.79 -15.68 -31.79
C SER A 18 8.11 -14.41 -31.27
N LYS A 19 6.80 -14.29 -31.48
CA LYS A 19 6.02 -13.20 -30.91
C LYS A 19 6.06 -13.37 -29.40
N SER A 20 6.89 -12.55 -28.76
CA SER A 20 6.88 -12.35 -27.31
C SER A 20 5.41 -12.18 -26.87
N PRO A 21 4.96 -12.83 -25.78
CA PRO A 21 3.55 -12.88 -25.43
C PRO A 21 3.00 -11.47 -25.33
N ASN A 22 1.98 -11.18 -26.14
CA ASN A 22 1.44 -9.84 -26.37
C ASN A 22 1.11 -9.14 -25.03
N ARG A 23 2.02 -8.29 -24.54
CA ARG A 23 1.77 -7.38 -23.41
C ARG A 23 0.66 -6.43 -23.86
N LYS A 24 -0.57 -6.74 -23.47
CA LYS A 24 -1.70 -5.80 -23.60
C LYS A 24 -1.43 -4.64 -22.65
N THR A 25 -0.82 -3.58 -23.14
CA THR A 25 -0.64 -2.31 -22.45
C THR A 25 -2.01 -1.78 -22.05
N SER A 26 -2.32 -1.78 -20.75
CA SER A 26 -3.63 -1.34 -20.25
C SER A 26 -3.79 0.18 -20.14
N SER A 27 -2.71 0.92 -20.42
CA SER A 27 -2.67 2.39 -20.44
C SER A 27 -3.05 2.89 -21.84
N PRO A 28 -4.10 3.72 -21.98
CA PRO A 28 -4.45 4.35 -23.26
C PRO A 28 -3.34 5.25 -23.81
N ILE A 29 -2.46 5.77 -22.95
CA ILE A 29 -1.26 6.52 -23.35
C ILE A 29 -0.26 5.57 -24.00
N LEU A 30 0.11 4.48 -23.34
CA LEU A 30 1.07 3.50 -23.88
C LEU A 30 0.56 2.83 -25.17
N GLU A 31 -0.74 2.59 -25.31
CA GLU A 31 -1.34 2.11 -26.57
C GLU A 31 -1.12 3.09 -27.73
N ARG A 32 -1.29 4.41 -27.52
CA ARG A 32 -1.03 5.44 -28.55
C ARG A 32 0.44 5.53 -28.94
N LEU A 33 1.34 5.29 -27.99
CA LEU A 33 2.79 5.33 -28.22
C LEU A 33 3.33 4.04 -28.85
N ALA A 34 2.59 2.92 -28.83
CA ALA A 34 3.06 1.63 -29.33
C ALA A 34 3.27 1.58 -30.84
N GLU A 35 2.62 2.46 -31.61
CA GLU A 35 2.84 2.60 -33.05
C GLU A 35 4.00 3.57 -33.38
N GLN A 36 4.44 4.36 -32.40
CA GLN A 36 5.46 5.40 -32.59
C GLN A 36 6.87 4.85 -32.37
N HIS A 37 7.70 5.03 -33.40
CA HIS A 37 9.11 4.67 -33.41
C HIS A 37 9.95 5.95 -33.44
N MET A 38 11.12 5.94 -32.80
CA MET A 38 11.99 7.12 -32.78
C MET A 38 12.66 7.35 -34.13
N ASN A 39 12.70 8.60 -34.57
CA ASN A 39 13.12 9.00 -35.91
C ASN A 39 14.58 9.52 -35.99
N GLY A 40 15.36 9.33 -34.92
CA GLY A 40 16.72 9.87 -34.80
C GLY A 40 16.82 11.36 -34.46
N ASN A 41 15.70 12.09 -34.41
CA ASN A 41 15.67 13.48 -33.98
C ASN A 41 15.40 13.57 -32.46
N LEU A 42 16.37 14.10 -31.72
CA LEU A 42 16.27 14.30 -30.28
C LEU A 42 15.09 15.22 -29.93
N GLU A 43 14.84 16.25 -30.73
CA GLU A 43 13.86 17.28 -30.40
C GLU A 43 12.42 16.80 -30.58
N ASP A 44 12.15 16.02 -31.64
CA ASP A 44 10.84 15.39 -31.87
C ASP A 44 10.56 14.35 -30.77
N THR A 45 11.57 13.57 -30.41
CA THR A 45 11.47 12.53 -29.37
C THR A 45 11.27 13.13 -27.99
N LEU A 46 12.03 14.18 -27.64
CA LEU A 46 11.86 14.91 -26.38
C LEU A 46 10.46 15.51 -26.29
N LYS A 47 9.98 16.15 -27.35
CA LYS A 47 8.63 16.71 -27.38
C LYS A 47 7.57 15.62 -27.19
N ALA A 48 7.69 14.48 -27.84
CA ALA A 48 6.72 13.38 -27.67
C ALA A 48 6.73 12.77 -26.26
N LEU A 49 7.86 12.81 -25.55
CA LEU A 49 7.95 12.39 -24.14
C LEU A 49 7.46 13.47 -23.17
N GLU A 50 7.73 14.74 -23.45
CA GLU A 50 7.24 15.90 -22.70
C GLU A 50 5.70 16.02 -22.84
N ASP A 51 5.13 15.88 -24.04
CA ASP A 51 3.67 15.87 -24.29
C ASP A 51 2.94 14.75 -23.49
N VAL A 52 3.67 13.74 -23.01
CA VAL A 52 3.14 12.62 -22.22
C VAL A 52 3.42 12.76 -20.72
N MET A 53 4.61 13.19 -20.31
CA MET A 53 5.11 13.15 -18.91
C MET A 53 5.41 14.54 -18.29
N ALA A 54 5.21 15.64 -19.02
CA ALA A 54 5.41 16.99 -18.48
C ALA A 54 4.37 17.35 -17.39
N ASP A 55 4.63 18.48 -16.73
CA ASP A 55 3.89 19.00 -15.57
C ASP A 55 3.88 18.08 -14.33
N GLU A 56 4.75 17.07 -14.30
CA GLU A 56 4.99 16.22 -13.13
C GLU A 56 6.14 16.76 -12.26
N TYR A 57 5.87 16.84 -10.95
CA TYR A 57 6.76 17.40 -9.93
C TYR A 57 8.22 16.90 -9.94
N ASP A 58 8.42 15.62 -10.29
CA ASP A 58 9.68 14.89 -10.22
C ASP A 58 10.21 14.44 -11.59
N PHE A 59 9.60 14.90 -12.70
CA PHE A 59 10.09 14.60 -14.06
C PHE A 59 11.24 15.54 -14.44
N ILE A 60 12.42 14.98 -14.75
CA ILE A 60 13.61 15.75 -15.13
C ILE A 60 14.08 15.39 -16.53
N VAL A 61 14.23 16.43 -17.37
CA VAL A 61 14.94 16.38 -18.66
C VAL A 61 16.24 17.18 -18.55
N ARG A 62 17.39 16.50 -18.71
CA ARG A 62 18.73 17.10 -18.59
C ARG A 62 19.48 17.01 -19.92
N ARG A 63 19.52 18.12 -20.66
CA ARG A 63 20.23 18.27 -21.95
C ARG A 63 21.73 18.51 -21.79
N PHE A 64 22.57 17.82 -22.56
CA PHE A 64 24.03 17.91 -22.53
C PHE A 64 24.65 17.45 -23.86
N LYS A 65 25.98 17.49 -23.98
CA LYS A 65 26.70 17.00 -25.16
C LYS A 65 27.54 15.77 -24.85
N VAL A 66 27.23 14.64 -25.51
CA VAL A 66 28.05 13.43 -25.46
C VAL A 66 29.36 13.69 -26.23
N PHE A 67 30.49 13.41 -25.58
CA PHE A 67 31.85 13.67 -26.05
C PHE A 67 32.11 15.13 -26.49
N GLY A 68 31.26 16.07 -26.03
CA GLY A 68 31.26 17.47 -26.46
C GLY A 68 30.79 17.72 -27.90
N ARG A 69 30.31 16.69 -28.61
CA ARG A 69 29.92 16.74 -30.04
C ARG A 69 28.42 16.52 -30.26
N PHE A 70 27.88 15.39 -29.81
CA PHE A 70 26.50 14.98 -30.09
C PHE A 70 25.56 15.55 -29.02
N GLU A 71 24.51 16.25 -29.44
CA GLU A 71 23.45 16.70 -28.50
C GLU A 71 22.74 15.47 -27.93
N ALA A 72 22.45 15.50 -26.63
CA ALA A 72 21.85 14.38 -25.90
C ALA A 72 20.98 14.87 -24.73
N ALA A 73 20.11 13.99 -24.24
CA ALA A 73 19.32 14.23 -23.05
C ALA A 73 19.23 12.98 -22.17
N LEU A 74 19.34 13.18 -20.84
CA LEU A 74 18.88 12.20 -19.85
C LEU A 74 17.46 12.55 -19.42
N ILE A 75 16.60 11.54 -19.30
CA ILE A 75 15.21 11.66 -18.86
C ILE A 75 14.96 10.66 -17.74
N TYR A 76 14.43 11.13 -16.61
CA TYR A 76 14.18 10.30 -15.43
C TYR A 76 13.20 10.94 -14.43
N TYR A 77 12.62 10.11 -13.56
CA TYR A 77 11.97 10.59 -12.34
C TYR A 77 13.00 10.75 -11.21
N SER A 78 13.11 11.95 -10.65
CA SER A 78 14.08 12.27 -9.59
C SER A 78 13.76 11.67 -8.24
N SER A 79 12.51 11.26 -8.01
CA SER A 79 12.05 10.57 -6.80
C SER A 79 12.53 9.11 -6.74
N MET A 80 12.64 8.45 -7.89
CA MET A 80 12.94 7.01 -8.00
C MET A 80 14.43 6.70 -8.21
N ASN A 81 15.24 7.69 -8.59
CA ASN A 81 16.59 7.46 -9.13
C ASN A 81 17.67 8.14 -8.29
N ASP A 82 18.82 7.45 -8.18
CA ASP A 82 19.98 7.98 -7.45
C ASP A 82 20.67 9.10 -8.26
N GLN A 83 20.60 10.33 -7.74
CA GLN A 83 21.25 11.48 -8.37
C GLN A 83 22.78 11.37 -8.37
N SER A 84 23.40 10.68 -7.40
CA SER A 84 24.85 10.48 -7.39
C SER A 84 25.26 9.58 -8.54
N MET A 85 24.55 8.46 -8.77
CA MET A 85 24.78 7.55 -9.88
C MET A 85 24.58 8.24 -11.24
N ILE A 86 23.50 9.02 -11.41
CA ILE A 86 23.27 9.81 -12.64
C ILE A 86 24.41 10.82 -12.88
N ASN A 87 24.86 11.52 -11.84
CA ASN A 87 25.90 12.54 -11.97
C ASN A 87 27.30 11.94 -12.21
N HIS A 88 27.65 10.86 -11.51
CA HIS A 88 29.00 10.31 -11.49
C HIS A 88 29.23 9.20 -12.51
N ASP A 89 28.24 8.33 -12.72
CA ASP A 89 28.38 7.11 -13.52
C ASP A 89 27.80 7.27 -14.92
N LEU A 90 26.91 8.25 -15.14
CA LEU A 90 26.37 8.61 -16.46
C LEU A 90 26.94 9.93 -17.00
N MET A 91 26.65 11.07 -16.35
CA MET A 91 27.00 12.38 -16.93
C MET A 91 28.51 12.61 -17.02
N ARG A 92 29.30 12.25 -16.00
CA ARG A 92 30.77 12.46 -16.03
C ARG A 92 31.45 11.69 -17.18
N PRO A 93 31.24 10.37 -17.38
CA PRO A 93 31.80 9.66 -18.53
C PRO A 93 31.33 10.22 -19.87
N LEU A 94 30.02 10.43 -20.04
CA LEU A 94 29.46 10.87 -21.32
C LEU A 94 29.86 12.31 -21.70
N MET A 95 30.09 13.20 -20.73
CA MET A 95 30.56 14.57 -20.98
C MET A 95 32.09 14.70 -21.11
N LYS A 96 32.86 13.65 -20.79
CA LYS A 96 34.31 13.67 -20.96
C LYS A 96 34.63 13.70 -22.46
N LYS A 97 35.45 14.66 -22.89
CA LYS A 97 35.95 14.67 -24.26
C LYS A 97 36.98 13.54 -24.44
N PRO A 98 36.97 12.80 -25.57
CA PRO A 98 38.08 11.95 -25.94
C PRO A 98 39.36 12.78 -26.09
N SER A 99 40.51 12.11 -25.96
CA SER A 99 41.83 12.76 -26.02
C SER A 99 42.12 13.24 -27.45
N ASP A 100 42.87 14.33 -27.62
CA ASP A 100 43.12 14.94 -28.96
C ASP A 100 43.85 14.01 -29.97
N GLU A 101 44.37 12.85 -29.52
CA GLU A 101 44.98 11.82 -30.38
C GLU A 101 43.96 10.80 -30.95
N GLU A 102 42.75 10.74 -30.39
CA GLU A 102 41.64 9.86 -30.82
C GLU A 102 40.61 10.61 -31.68
N ASP A 103 41.01 11.70 -32.35
CA ASP A 103 40.15 12.52 -33.21
C ASP A 103 39.83 11.87 -34.58
N GLN A 104 39.67 10.54 -34.58
CA GLN A 104 39.06 9.84 -35.69
C GLN A 104 37.56 10.14 -35.69
N THR A 105 37.00 10.28 -36.89
CA THR A 105 35.60 10.67 -37.10
C THR A 105 34.65 9.57 -36.64
N ILE A 106 34.28 9.56 -35.35
CA ILE A 106 33.25 8.69 -34.79
C ILE A 106 31.97 8.87 -35.63
N GLU A 107 31.64 7.88 -36.45
CA GLU A 107 30.40 7.90 -37.21
C GLU A 107 29.22 7.71 -36.24
N ALA A 108 28.09 8.38 -36.50
CA ALA A 108 26.90 8.29 -35.65
C ALA A 108 26.37 6.84 -35.49
N LYS A 109 26.79 5.94 -36.38
CA LYS A 109 26.44 4.52 -36.39
C LYS A 109 27.25 3.65 -35.41
N GLU A 110 28.47 4.06 -35.07
CA GLU A 110 29.34 3.36 -34.10
C GLU A 110 29.16 3.92 -32.67
N LEU A 111 28.52 5.10 -32.56
CA LEU A 111 28.24 5.78 -31.31
C LEU A 111 27.49 4.92 -30.26
N PRO A 112 26.52 4.03 -30.62
CA PRO A 112 25.88 3.16 -29.63
C PRO A 112 26.85 2.19 -28.97
N ASP A 113 27.71 1.54 -29.76
CA ASP A 113 28.66 0.54 -29.27
C ASP A 113 29.76 1.19 -28.42
N LEU A 114 30.26 2.37 -28.80
CA LEU A 114 31.23 3.15 -28.03
C LEU A 114 30.66 3.60 -26.67
N ILE A 115 29.39 3.98 -26.61
CA ILE A 115 28.74 4.35 -25.35
C ILE A 115 28.55 3.11 -24.46
N LEU A 116 28.06 1.99 -25.01
CA LEU A 116 27.71 0.79 -24.25
C LEU A 116 28.93 -0.01 -23.77
N ASN A 117 29.99 -0.12 -24.58
CA ASN A 117 31.13 -1.00 -24.27
C ASN A 117 32.30 -0.24 -23.63
N ASP A 118 32.57 1.00 -24.05
CA ASP A 118 33.80 1.72 -23.69
C ASP A 118 33.57 2.89 -22.71
N THR A 119 32.33 3.40 -22.59
CA THR A 119 32.03 4.61 -21.82
C THR A 119 31.18 4.35 -20.56
N LEU A 120 30.13 3.52 -20.66
CA LEU A 120 29.23 3.23 -19.55
C LEU A 120 29.74 2.03 -18.74
N TYR A 121 29.97 2.25 -17.44
CA TYR A 121 30.32 1.18 -16.50
C TYR A 121 29.10 0.40 -15.97
N HIS A 122 27.89 0.69 -16.47
CA HIS A 122 26.64 0.09 -16.02
C HIS A 122 26.38 -1.28 -16.68
N SER A 123 26.19 -2.31 -15.86
CA SER A 123 25.98 -3.69 -16.31
C SER A 123 24.56 -4.02 -16.83
N ASN A 124 23.62 -3.08 -16.73
CA ASN A 124 22.23 -3.30 -17.11
C ASN A 124 21.70 -2.08 -17.88
N VAL A 125 21.84 -2.16 -19.20
CA VAL A 125 21.34 -1.18 -20.17
C VAL A 125 20.52 -1.94 -21.22
N ASN A 126 19.27 -1.54 -21.40
CA ASN A 126 18.43 -2.02 -22.48
C ASN A 126 18.39 -0.97 -23.60
N VAL A 127 18.27 -1.40 -24.85
CA VAL A 127 18.22 -0.51 -26.02
C VAL A 127 16.87 -0.67 -26.70
N GLU A 128 16.07 0.40 -26.72
CA GLU A 128 14.68 0.37 -27.19
C GLU A 128 14.44 1.45 -28.26
N GLY A 129 13.77 1.08 -29.36
CA GLY A 129 13.40 2.02 -30.44
C GLY A 129 11.92 2.41 -30.47
N GLN A 130 11.08 1.78 -29.63
CA GLN A 130 9.64 2.04 -29.55
C GLN A 130 9.33 2.95 -28.36
N LEU A 131 8.54 3.99 -28.58
CA LEU A 131 8.38 5.07 -27.59
C LEU A 131 7.62 4.61 -26.34
N ASN A 132 6.68 3.69 -26.47
CA ASN A 132 6.00 3.04 -25.34
C ASN A 132 6.98 2.27 -24.43
N LEU A 133 7.94 1.54 -24.99
CA LEU A 133 8.93 0.78 -24.21
C LEU A 133 9.93 1.70 -23.50
N VAL A 134 10.26 2.85 -24.10
CA VAL A 134 11.04 3.90 -23.44
C VAL A 134 10.28 4.46 -22.24
N VAL A 135 8.99 4.79 -22.38
CA VAL A 135 8.15 5.26 -21.27
C VAL A 135 7.97 4.19 -20.20
N GLU A 136 7.68 2.93 -20.54
CA GLU A 136 7.66 1.81 -19.57
C GLU A 136 9.00 1.71 -18.80
N GLY A 137 10.12 1.87 -19.49
CA GLY A 137 11.45 1.90 -18.89
C GLY A 137 11.64 3.02 -17.86
N ILE A 138 11.24 4.25 -18.19
CA ILE A 138 11.32 5.40 -17.29
C ILE A 138 10.40 5.19 -16.06
N LEU A 139 9.19 4.67 -16.27
CA LEU A 139 8.25 4.31 -15.19
C LEU A 139 8.76 3.20 -14.26
N CYS A 140 9.65 2.33 -14.74
CA CYS A 140 10.37 1.35 -13.91
C CYS A 140 11.53 1.95 -13.10
N GLY A 141 11.82 3.25 -13.22
CA GLY A 141 12.97 3.93 -12.61
C GLY A 141 14.28 3.77 -13.41
N ASN A 142 14.22 3.51 -14.71
CA ASN A 142 15.42 3.65 -15.54
C ASN A 142 15.62 5.11 -15.92
N THR A 143 16.87 5.52 -16.16
CA THR A 143 17.19 6.77 -16.85
C THR A 143 17.26 6.47 -18.33
N ALA A 144 16.46 7.15 -19.14
CA ALA A 144 16.57 7.08 -20.59
C ALA A 144 17.62 8.08 -21.08
N LEU A 145 18.63 7.59 -21.80
CA LEU A 145 19.59 8.39 -22.55
C LEU A 145 19.15 8.43 -24.02
N LEU A 146 18.88 9.63 -24.51
CA LEU A 146 18.62 9.95 -25.91
C LEU A 146 19.82 10.70 -26.49
N VAL A 147 20.20 10.39 -27.73
CA VAL A 147 21.31 11.05 -28.43
C VAL A 147 20.87 11.40 -29.87
N GLN A 148 21.18 12.61 -30.32
CA GLN A 148 20.88 13.08 -31.66
C GLN A 148 21.49 12.16 -32.72
N GLY A 149 20.67 11.69 -33.66
CA GLY A 149 21.05 10.77 -34.73
C GLY A 149 20.80 9.29 -34.41
N LEU A 150 20.41 8.93 -33.19
CA LEU A 150 20.08 7.54 -32.83
C LEU A 150 18.57 7.29 -32.84
N GLU A 151 18.13 6.27 -33.60
CA GLU A 151 16.75 5.76 -33.62
C GLU A 151 16.42 4.89 -32.38
N GLN A 152 17.31 4.85 -31.39
CA GLN A 152 17.22 3.97 -30.22
C GLN A 152 17.67 4.70 -28.94
N ALA A 153 16.98 4.42 -27.84
CA ALA A 153 17.20 5.00 -26.52
C ALA A 153 17.89 3.96 -25.63
N MET A 154 18.84 4.40 -24.83
CA MET A 154 19.49 3.54 -23.85
C MET A 154 18.79 3.71 -22.49
N LEU A 155 18.07 2.69 -22.06
CA LEU A 155 17.43 2.61 -20.75
C LEU A 155 18.44 2.03 -19.75
N ILE A 156 19.03 2.92 -18.95
CA ILE A 156 20.07 2.57 -17.99
C ILE A 156 19.42 2.42 -16.62
N ARG A 157 19.62 1.28 -15.95
CA ARG A 157 18.96 1.00 -14.68
C ARG A 157 19.58 1.80 -13.53
N THR A 158 18.89 2.88 -13.14
CA THR A 158 19.30 3.82 -12.08
C THR A 158 18.36 3.87 -10.87
N CYS A 159 17.32 3.03 -10.86
CA CYS A 159 16.30 2.97 -9.81
C CYS A 159 16.92 2.65 -8.44
N ASN A 160 16.81 3.58 -7.49
CA ASN A 160 17.24 3.43 -6.10
C ASN A 160 16.18 4.09 -5.19
N ILE A 161 15.20 3.31 -4.76
CA ILE A 161 14.21 3.74 -3.77
C ILE A 161 14.84 3.57 -2.39
N ASP A 162 14.92 4.65 -1.63
CA ASP A 162 15.56 4.69 -0.31
C ASP A 162 15.02 3.59 0.64
N LYS A 163 15.92 2.71 1.09
CA LYS A 163 15.57 1.51 1.87
C LYS A 163 15.76 1.68 3.38
N ARG A 164 16.15 2.87 3.85
CA ARG A 164 16.65 3.03 5.22
C ARG A 164 15.49 2.98 6.22
N ALA A 165 15.27 1.79 6.78
CA ALA A 165 14.20 1.49 7.72
C ALA A 165 12.83 1.98 7.24
N ILE A 166 12.39 1.46 6.09
CA ILE A 166 10.95 1.38 5.80
C ILE A 166 10.38 0.36 6.79
N ASP A 167 10.10 0.82 8.01
CA ASP A 167 9.57 0.01 9.09
C ASP A 167 8.08 -0.29 8.88
N GLN A 168 7.60 -1.29 9.62
CA GLN A 168 6.20 -1.68 9.58
C GLN A 168 5.31 -0.53 10.10
N PRO A 169 4.26 -0.12 9.35
CA PRO A 169 3.30 0.90 9.79
C PRO A 169 2.89 0.68 11.24
N ALA A 170 3.19 1.66 12.10
CA ALA A 170 2.97 1.56 13.53
C ALA A 170 1.48 1.60 13.86
N THR A 171 0.70 2.36 13.08
CA THR A 171 -0.76 2.47 13.23
C THR A 171 -1.55 1.44 12.41
N GLU A 172 -1.00 0.90 11.32
CA GLU A 172 -1.68 -0.05 10.41
C GLU A 172 -0.90 -1.36 10.20
N GLN A 173 -0.61 -2.07 11.30
CA GLN A 173 0.03 -3.39 11.26
C GLN A 173 -0.85 -4.44 10.56
N VAL A 174 -0.20 -5.32 9.78
CA VAL A 174 -0.84 -6.45 9.08
C VAL A 174 -0.07 -7.74 9.30
N ILE A 175 -0.80 -8.85 9.39
CA ILE A 175 -0.26 -10.21 9.41
C ILE A 175 0.22 -10.58 8.01
N ARG A 176 -0.56 -10.23 6.98
CA ARG A 176 -0.27 -10.54 5.57
C ARG A 176 -0.49 -9.34 4.65
N GLY A 177 0.58 -8.95 3.97
CA GLY A 177 0.60 -7.89 2.96
C GLY A 177 1.94 -7.17 2.97
N PRO A 178 2.09 -6.09 2.18
CA PRO A 178 3.21 -5.16 2.31
C PRO A 178 3.34 -4.64 3.75
N ARG A 179 4.58 -4.54 4.22
CA ARG A 179 4.95 -3.94 5.52
C ARG A 179 5.66 -2.60 5.35
N GLU A 180 5.56 -1.98 4.19
CA GLU A 180 6.14 -0.66 3.97
C GLU A 180 5.21 0.43 4.51
N GLY A 181 5.79 1.36 5.27
CA GLY A 181 5.19 2.63 5.64
C GLY A 181 5.77 3.79 4.83
N PHE A 182 5.02 4.88 4.74
CA PHE A 182 5.54 6.19 4.37
C PHE A 182 6.46 6.73 5.47
N ILE A 183 7.33 7.67 5.08
CA ILE A 183 8.27 8.37 5.96
C ILE A 183 8.10 9.89 5.81
N GLU A 184 8.85 10.71 6.52
CA GLU A 184 8.71 12.17 6.48
C GLU A 184 9.16 12.80 5.16
N LEU A 185 9.96 12.08 4.36
CA LEU A 185 10.48 12.56 3.08
C LEU A 185 9.45 12.43 1.95
N LEU A 186 8.98 13.58 1.45
CA LEU A 186 7.99 13.67 0.37
C LEU A 186 8.42 12.92 -0.90
N ASP A 187 9.68 13.08 -1.29
CA ASP A 187 10.23 12.51 -2.52
C ASP A 187 10.24 10.96 -2.46
N THR A 188 10.60 10.38 -1.31
CA THR A 188 10.54 8.93 -1.06
C THR A 188 9.09 8.42 -1.07
N ASN A 189 8.14 9.15 -0.48
CA ASN A 189 6.73 8.76 -0.46
C ASN A 189 6.13 8.71 -1.89
N ILE A 190 6.47 9.69 -2.73
CA ILE A 190 6.07 9.71 -4.15
C ILE A 190 6.70 8.52 -4.89
N ALA A 191 7.98 8.21 -4.64
CA ALA A 191 8.66 7.06 -5.22
C ALA A 191 7.98 5.72 -4.87
N LEU A 192 7.53 5.55 -3.62
CA LEU A 192 6.79 4.36 -3.18
C LEU A 192 5.45 4.20 -3.92
N VAL A 193 4.74 5.30 -4.19
CA VAL A 193 3.50 5.27 -4.99
C VAL A 193 3.80 4.94 -6.46
N ARG A 194 4.78 5.61 -7.10
CA ARG A 194 5.17 5.35 -8.50
C ARG A 194 5.69 3.91 -8.70
N TYR A 195 6.45 3.38 -7.76
CA TYR A 195 6.93 1.99 -7.81
C TYR A 195 5.79 0.97 -7.87
N ARG A 196 4.66 1.27 -7.22
CA ARG A 196 3.43 0.46 -7.23
C ARG A 196 2.54 0.72 -8.45
N LEU A 197 2.52 1.95 -8.93
CA LEU A 197 1.68 2.43 -10.03
C LEU A 197 2.56 2.93 -11.18
N GLN A 198 3.15 1.98 -11.91
CA GLN A 198 4.02 2.22 -13.06
C GLN A 198 3.17 2.56 -14.30
N THR A 199 2.47 3.70 -14.27
CA THR A 199 1.52 4.14 -15.30
C THR A 199 1.73 5.63 -15.60
N PRO A 200 1.77 6.06 -16.87
CA PRO A 200 2.01 7.47 -17.21
C PRO A 200 0.82 8.38 -16.85
N GLU A 201 -0.35 7.82 -16.54
CA GLU A 201 -1.51 8.55 -16.05
C GLU A 201 -1.39 9.00 -14.57
N LEU A 202 -0.40 8.52 -13.82
CA LEU A 202 -0.18 8.94 -12.43
C LEU A 202 0.47 10.32 -12.40
N ARG A 203 -0.33 11.35 -12.11
CA ARG A 203 0.11 12.74 -12.05
C ARG A 203 0.39 13.18 -10.61
N VAL A 204 1.41 14.01 -10.45
CA VAL A 204 1.82 14.58 -9.16
C VAL A 204 1.95 16.10 -9.30
N ARG A 205 0.96 16.84 -8.80
CA ARG A 205 0.99 18.31 -8.75
C ARG A 205 1.58 18.77 -7.42
N SER A 206 2.62 19.59 -7.46
CA SER A 206 3.20 20.18 -6.25
C SER A 206 2.69 21.60 -5.98
N MET A 207 2.63 21.97 -4.72
CA MET A 207 2.33 23.31 -4.24
C MET A 207 3.09 23.61 -2.95
N VAL A 208 3.15 24.88 -2.57
CA VAL A 208 3.87 25.34 -1.37
C VAL A 208 2.88 26.07 -0.46
N ILE A 209 2.71 25.56 0.76
CA ILE A 209 1.74 26.09 1.73
C ILE A 209 2.46 26.54 3.00
N GLY A 210 2.01 27.66 3.58
CA GLY A 210 2.53 28.22 4.83
C GLY A 210 3.51 29.37 4.64
N ARG A 211 3.25 30.51 5.27
CA ARG A 211 4.01 31.77 5.12
C ARG A 211 5.48 31.66 5.52
N ARG A 212 5.75 30.92 6.60
CA ARG A 212 7.08 30.76 7.21
C ARG A 212 7.71 29.42 6.86
N SER A 213 6.95 28.33 7.00
CA SER A 213 7.50 26.99 6.72
C SER A 213 7.71 26.71 5.24
N LYS A 214 6.88 27.30 4.36
CA LYS A 214 6.86 27.02 2.91
C LYS A 214 6.91 25.51 2.63
N SER A 215 6.05 24.77 3.32
CA SER A 215 6.04 23.31 3.28
C SER A 215 5.60 22.84 1.88
N ARG A 216 6.37 21.94 1.28
CA ARG A 216 6.00 21.30 0.01
C ARG A 216 4.83 20.34 0.26
N VAL A 217 3.80 20.42 -0.57
CA VAL A 217 2.63 19.55 -0.57
C VAL A 217 2.47 18.98 -1.97
N ALA A 218 2.26 17.67 -2.09
CA ALA A 218 2.03 17.00 -3.36
C ALA A 218 0.61 16.41 -3.41
N VAL A 219 -0.07 16.63 -4.52
CA VAL A 219 -1.41 16.10 -4.82
C VAL A 219 -1.26 15.08 -5.95
N CYS A 220 -1.45 13.81 -5.59
CA CYS A 220 -1.34 12.66 -6.48
C CYS A 220 -2.73 12.18 -6.93
N PHE A 221 -2.91 11.95 -8.22
CA PHE A 221 -4.16 11.48 -8.83
C PHE A 221 -3.88 10.68 -10.11
N ILE A 222 -4.87 9.95 -10.63
CA ILE A 222 -4.74 9.24 -11.92
C ILE A 222 -5.61 9.94 -12.96
N GLU A 223 -4.96 10.54 -13.96
CA GLU A 223 -5.60 11.13 -15.13
C GLU A 223 -6.39 10.06 -15.91
N GLY A 224 -7.56 10.41 -16.47
CA GLY A 224 -8.44 9.43 -17.11
C GLY A 224 -9.24 8.54 -16.15
N ILE A 225 -9.00 8.60 -14.83
CA ILE A 225 -9.81 7.93 -13.80
C ILE A 225 -10.46 8.96 -12.86
N THR A 226 -9.66 9.84 -12.24
CA THR A 226 -10.10 10.83 -11.26
C THR A 226 -11.07 11.86 -11.88
N ASN A 227 -12.12 12.24 -11.15
CA ASN A 227 -13.02 13.31 -11.59
C ASN A 227 -12.28 14.67 -11.55
N PRO A 228 -12.22 15.45 -12.65
CA PRO A 228 -11.55 16.76 -12.68
C PRO A 228 -12.17 17.78 -11.71
N GLU A 229 -13.49 17.79 -11.51
CA GLU A 229 -14.16 18.71 -10.59
C GLU A 229 -13.71 18.49 -9.13
N LEU A 230 -13.47 17.22 -8.76
CA LEU A 230 -12.92 16.85 -7.46
C LEU A 230 -11.48 17.34 -7.30
N LEU A 231 -10.66 17.23 -8.35
CA LEU A 231 -9.28 17.72 -8.35
C LEU A 231 -9.21 19.25 -8.24
N GLU A 232 -10.08 19.96 -8.95
CA GLU A 232 -10.20 21.41 -8.85
C GLU A 232 -10.62 21.84 -7.44
N GLU A 233 -11.60 21.17 -6.82
CA GLU A 233 -12.02 21.48 -5.44
C GLU A 233 -10.91 21.20 -4.41
N VAL A 234 -10.14 20.11 -4.55
CA VAL A 234 -8.98 19.84 -3.69
C VAL A 234 -7.92 20.93 -3.83
N VAL A 235 -7.53 21.28 -5.05
CA VAL A 235 -6.54 22.34 -5.32
C VAL A 235 -7.05 23.69 -4.82
N ARG A 236 -8.33 24.00 -5.00
CA ARG A 236 -8.97 25.24 -4.52
C ARG A 236 -8.95 25.34 -2.99
N ARG A 237 -9.25 24.26 -2.25
CA ARG A 237 -9.18 24.28 -0.78
C ARG A 237 -7.76 24.51 -0.31
N LEU A 238 -6.80 23.75 -0.84
CA LEU A 238 -5.39 23.86 -0.47
C LEU A 238 -4.80 25.25 -0.77
N SER A 239 -5.17 25.88 -1.89
CA SER A 239 -4.65 27.19 -2.30
C SER A 239 -5.13 28.37 -1.45
N VAL A 240 -6.21 28.21 -0.69
CA VAL A 240 -6.78 29.25 0.20
C VAL A 240 -6.16 29.21 1.62
N ILE A 241 -5.35 28.19 1.95
CA ILE A 241 -4.75 28.02 3.28
C ILE A 241 -3.59 29.03 3.49
N ASP A 242 -3.87 30.15 4.16
CA ASP A 242 -2.86 31.08 4.68
C ASP A 242 -2.62 30.88 6.19
N ILE A 243 -1.59 30.09 6.53
CA ILE A 243 -1.14 29.86 7.91
C ILE A 243 0.36 30.10 8.04
N ASP A 244 0.88 30.29 9.24
CA ASP A 244 2.33 30.52 9.41
C ASP A 244 3.18 29.29 9.07
N ALA A 245 2.77 28.10 9.51
CA ALA A 245 3.49 26.86 9.22
C ALA A 245 2.55 25.66 9.09
N VAL A 246 2.80 24.81 8.09
CA VAL A 246 2.25 23.45 8.03
C VAL A 246 3.30 22.52 8.63
N LEU A 247 3.04 22.02 9.84
CA LEU A 247 3.97 21.13 10.57
C LEU A 247 3.74 19.64 10.30
N ASP A 248 2.50 19.25 9.99
CA ASP A 248 2.08 17.88 9.74
C ASP A 248 0.86 17.83 8.80
N SER A 249 0.55 16.69 8.19
CA SER A 249 -0.65 16.49 7.37
C SER A 249 -1.95 16.77 8.13
N GLY A 250 -2.02 16.46 9.43
CA GLY A 250 -3.19 16.74 10.27
C GLY A 250 -3.51 18.23 10.44
N TYR A 251 -2.60 19.14 10.04
CA TYR A 251 -2.91 20.57 9.93
C TYR A 251 -3.76 20.83 8.68
N LEU A 252 -3.41 20.23 7.54
CA LEU A 252 -4.18 20.40 6.30
C LEU A 252 -5.55 19.72 6.39
N GLU A 253 -5.64 18.56 7.05
CA GLU A 253 -6.91 17.88 7.35
C GLU A 253 -7.95 18.85 7.93
N GLN A 254 -7.56 19.61 8.96
CA GLN A 254 -8.38 20.64 9.64
C GLN A 254 -8.72 21.89 8.81
N TYR A 255 -8.25 22.02 7.58
CA TYR A 255 -8.64 23.10 6.66
C TYR A 255 -9.38 22.60 5.41
N ILE A 256 -9.26 21.31 5.09
CA ILE A 256 -9.88 20.72 3.89
C ILE A 256 -11.16 19.92 4.19
N GLU A 257 -11.47 19.62 5.45
CA GLU A 257 -12.72 18.96 5.83
C GLU A 257 -13.97 19.81 5.54
N ASP A 258 -15.10 19.16 5.25
CA ASP A 258 -16.39 19.84 5.04
C ASP A 258 -17.03 20.28 6.37
N ASN A 259 -16.94 19.46 7.43
CA ASN A 259 -17.62 19.71 8.71
C ASN A 259 -16.70 19.45 9.91
N HIS A 260 -15.86 20.42 10.28
CA HIS A 260 -14.89 20.33 11.38
C HIS A 260 -15.49 20.04 12.78
N TYR A 261 -16.80 20.22 12.97
CA TYR A 261 -17.51 19.87 14.21
C TYR A 261 -18.09 18.45 14.21
N SER A 262 -17.96 17.71 13.10
CA SER A 262 -18.38 16.32 13.02
C SER A 262 -17.43 15.46 13.87
N PRO A 263 -17.93 14.56 14.74
CA PRO A 263 -17.06 13.57 15.38
C PRO A 263 -16.56 12.53 14.36
N PHE A 264 -17.23 12.36 13.22
CA PHE A 264 -16.81 11.44 12.17
C PHE A 264 -15.81 12.11 11.21
N PRO A 265 -14.62 11.50 11.01
CA PRO A 265 -13.60 12.01 10.09
C PRO A 265 -14.08 11.98 8.64
N GLN A 266 -13.83 13.04 7.88
CA GLN A 266 -14.17 13.19 6.46
C GLN A 266 -12.96 13.02 5.54
N VAL A 267 -11.76 12.84 6.11
CA VAL A 267 -10.51 12.49 5.44
C VAL A 267 -10.01 11.16 6.01
N GLN A 268 -9.42 10.31 5.16
CA GLN A 268 -8.73 9.10 5.59
C GLN A 268 -7.23 9.34 5.52
N TYR A 269 -6.56 9.48 6.66
CA TYR A 269 -5.10 9.38 6.72
C TYR A 269 -4.65 7.91 6.66
N THR A 270 -3.43 7.67 6.15
CA THR A 270 -2.78 6.35 6.16
C THR A 270 -1.26 6.45 6.07
N GLU A 271 -0.57 5.54 6.75
CA GLU A 271 0.87 5.31 6.60
C GLU A 271 1.19 4.40 5.39
N ARG A 272 0.20 3.84 4.69
CA ARG A 272 0.39 2.71 3.77
C ARG A 272 0.40 3.08 2.28
N PRO A 273 1.51 2.84 1.54
CA PRO A 273 1.57 3.06 0.10
C PRO A 273 0.63 2.17 -0.73
N ASP A 274 0.36 0.94 -0.28
CA ASP A 274 -0.56 0.03 -0.97
C ASP A 274 -2.03 0.48 -0.88
N LYS A 275 -2.43 1.03 0.27
CA LYS A 275 -3.75 1.63 0.49
C LYS A 275 -3.93 2.89 -0.35
N VAL A 276 -2.92 3.76 -0.44
CA VAL A 276 -2.94 4.92 -1.35
C VAL A 276 -3.08 4.46 -2.80
N ALA A 277 -2.25 3.52 -3.26
CA ALA A 277 -2.31 3.02 -4.64
C ALA A 277 -3.69 2.44 -4.99
N ALA A 278 -4.31 1.67 -4.08
CA ALA A 278 -5.66 1.16 -4.26
C ALA A 278 -6.71 2.27 -4.38
N ASN A 279 -6.64 3.30 -3.54
CA ASN A 279 -7.58 4.43 -3.56
C ASN A 279 -7.42 5.31 -4.81
N LEU A 280 -6.19 5.54 -5.27
CA LEU A 280 -5.91 6.23 -6.55
C LEU A 280 -6.55 5.49 -7.73
N LEU A 281 -6.45 4.15 -7.77
CA LEU A 281 -7.10 3.30 -8.78
C LEU A 281 -8.64 3.31 -8.72
N GLU A 282 -9.25 3.80 -7.63
CA GLU A 282 -10.69 4.08 -7.53
C GLU A 282 -11.10 5.47 -8.03
N GLY A 283 -10.13 6.32 -8.42
CA GLY A 283 -10.36 7.70 -8.84
C GLY A 283 -10.39 8.72 -7.70
N ARG A 284 -9.87 8.35 -6.51
CA ARG A 284 -9.65 9.28 -5.38
C ARG A 284 -8.33 10.03 -5.56
N ILE A 285 -8.09 11.00 -4.68
CA ILE A 285 -6.89 11.84 -4.65
C ILE A 285 -6.14 11.58 -3.35
N ALA A 286 -4.81 11.53 -3.43
CA ALA A 286 -3.93 11.45 -2.26
C ALA A 286 -3.13 12.75 -2.11
N ILE A 287 -3.01 13.25 -0.90
CA ILE A 287 -2.29 14.48 -0.55
C ILE A 287 -1.18 14.13 0.43
N PHE A 288 0.04 14.54 0.12
CA PHE A 288 1.24 14.32 0.90
C PHE A 288 1.82 15.65 1.38
N VAL A 289 2.36 15.68 2.60
CA VAL A 289 3.03 16.86 3.17
C VAL A 289 4.46 16.51 3.52
N ASN A 290 5.42 17.31 3.03
CA ASN A 290 6.82 17.14 3.38
C ASN A 290 7.05 17.37 4.88
N GLY A 291 7.51 16.35 5.59
CA GLY A 291 7.64 16.32 7.05
C GLY A 291 6.66 15.39 7.75
N SER A 292 5.71 14.77 7.04
CA SER A 292 4.70 13.87 7.61
C SER A 292 4.79 12.45 7.00
N PRO A 293 4.75 11.38 7.82
CA PRO A 293 4.67 10.00 7.37
C PRO A 293 3.22 9.57 7.03
N LEU A 294 2.28 10.52 6.94
CA LEU A 294 0.87 10.25 6.67
C LEU A 294 0.44 10.85 5.33
N ALA A 295 -0.24 10.02 4.52
CA ALA A 295 -0.94 10.44 3.31
C ALA A 295 -2.42 10.66 3.61
N LEU A 296 -2.98 11.79 3.19
CA LEU A 296 -4.43 12.07 3.28
C LEU A 296 -5.13 11.61 2.00
N ILE A 297 -6.20 10.83 2.13
CA ILE A 297 -7.01 10.35 1.02
C ILE A 297 -8.37 11.06 1.03
N VAL A 298 -8.74 11.63 -0.12
CA VAL A 298 -10.00 12.37 -0.30
C VAL A 298 -10.65 12.04 -1.66
N PRO A 299 -12.00 12.02 -1.75
CA PRO A 299 -12.98 12.01 -0.67
C PRO A 299 -12.93 10.68 0.12
N THR A 300 -13.55 10.69 1.30
CA THR A 300 -13.68 9.52 2.17
C THR A 300 -15.16 9.21 2.47
N VAL A 301 -15.46 7.93 2.58
CA VAL A 301 -16.78 7.35 2.89
C VAL A 301 -16.68 6.36 4.05
N PHE A 302 -17.76 6.20 4.81
CA PHE A 302 -17.77 5.47 6.08
C PHE A 302 -17.23 4.02 5.97
N ASN A 303 -17.40 3.35 4.82
CA ASN A 303 -16.97 1.96 4.65
C ASN A 303 -15.44 1.78 4.68
N GLN A 304 -14.66 2.79 4.29
CA GLN A 304 -13.20 2.72 4.27
C GLN A 304 -12.56 2.62 5.66
N PHE A 305 -13.30 2.92 6.72
CA PHE A 305 -12.79 2.89 8.09
C PHE A 305 -12.85 1.50 8.75
N TYR A 306 -13.74 0.62 8.27
CA TYR A 306 -13.85 -0.77 8.77
C TYR A 306 -13.34 -1.83 7.77
N GLN A 307 -13.08 -1.45 6.53
CA GLN A 307 -12.33 -2.25 5.55
C GLN A 307 -10.82 -2.21 5.84
N THR A 308 -10.12 -3.31 5.62
CA THR A 308 -8.65 -3.38 5.68
C THR A 308 -8.05 -3.90 4.38
N VAL A 309 -6.75 -3.67 4.14
CA VAL A 309 -6.05 -4.28 3.00
C VAL A 309 -6.09 -5.81 3.07
N GLU A 310 -6.00 -6.38 4.28
CA GLU A 310 -6.10 -7.83 4.50
C GLU A 310 -7.42 -8.42 3.99
N ASP A 311 -8.53 -7.67 4.08
CA ASP A 311 -9.81 -8.11 3.53
C ASP A 311 -9.71 -8.49 2.05
N TYR A 312 -8.77 -7.88 1.30
CA TYR A 312 -8.56 -8.11 -0.13
C TYR A 312 -7.46 -9.15 -0.44
N THR A 313 -6.48 -9.36 0.45
CA THR A 313 -5.37 -10.30 0.23
C THR A 313 -5.69 -11.75 0.60
N GLU A 314 -6.67 -11.98 1.48
CA GLU A 314 -7.06 -13.32 1.95
C GLU A 314 -8.29 -13.93 1.25
N ARG A 315 -8.70 -15.13 1.65
CA ARG A 315 -9.88 -15.83 1.10
C ARG A 315 -11.19 -15.07 1.39
N PHE A 316 -11.95 -14.78 0.32
CA PHE A 316 -13.14 -13.90 0.39
C PHE A 316 -14.23 -14.34 1.39
N LEU A 317 -14.48 -15.65 1.54
CA LEU A 317 -15.48 -16.17 2.50
C LEU A 317 -15.09 -15.88 3.96
N LEU A 318 -13.83 -16.13 4.32
CA LEU A 318 -13.32 -15.90 5.67
C LEU A 318 -13.30 -14.41 5.99
N MET A 319 -12.80 -13.58 5.08
CA MET A 319 -12.76 -12.12 5.28
C MET A 319 -14.16 -11.50 5.28
N SER A 320 -15.14 -12.07 4.56
CA SER A 320 -16.55 -11.65 4.68
C SER A 320 -17.12 -11.93 6.06
N ALA A 321 -16.86 -13.11 6.63
CA ALA A 321 -17.31 -13.44 7.99
C ALA A 321 -16.65 -12.51 9.04
N ILE A 322 -15.35 -12.22 8.88
CA ILE A 322 -14.64 -11.27 9.75
C ILE A 322 -15.17 -9.85 9.58
N ARG A 323 -15.45 -9.39 8.36
CA ARG A 323 -16.04 -8.06 8.09
C ARG A 323 -17.42 -7.90 8.72
N VAL A 324 -18.27 -8.93 8.67
CA VAL A 324 -19.55 -8.98 9.40
C VAL A 324 -19.33 -8.92 10.91
N ALA A 325 -18.36 -9.67 11.45
CA ALA A 325 -18.03 -9.65 12.87
C ALA A 325 -17.51 -8.26 13.32
N ARG A 326 -16.67 -7.58 12.52
CA ARG A 326 -16.24 -6.19 12.78
C ARG A 326 -17.42 -5.22 12.76
N PHE A 327 -18.34 -5.34 11.80
CA PHE A 327 -19.53 -4.48 11.72
C PHE A 327 -20.44 -4.66 12.94
N ILE A 328 -20.69 -5.92 13.36
CA ILE A 328 -21.43 -6.23 14.58
C ILE A 328 -20.71 -5.64 15.80
N ALA A 329 -19.39 -5.89 15.94
CA ALA A 329 -18.59 -5.36 17.04
C ALA A 329 -18.61 -3.83 17.12
N LEU A 330 -18.58 -3.15 15.97
CA LEU A 330 -18.68 -1.68 15.86
C LEU A 330 -20.03 -1.20 16.42
N VAL A 331 -21.15 -1.75 15.93
CA VAL A 331 -22.51 -1.39 16.39
C VAL A 331 -22.71 -1.70 17.88
N PHE A 332 -22.26 -2.86 18.34
CA PHE A 332 -22.28 -3.21 19.76
C PHE A 332 -21.45 -2.25 20.60
N SER A 333 -20.24 -1.88 20.16
CA SER A 333 -19.35 -0.96 20.90
C SER A 333 -19.93 0.45 21.09
N LEU A 334 -20.91 0.85 20.27
CA LEU A 334 -21.61 2.13 20.40
C LEU A 334 -22.87 2.01 21.26
N ILE A 335 -23.68 0.98 21.04
CA ILE A 335 -25.05 0.88 21.57
C ILE A 335 -25.11 0.11 22.90
N PHE A 336 -24.25 -0.89 23.12
CA PHE A 336 -24.43 -1.89 24.18
C PHE A 336 -24.42 -1.32 25.62
N PRO A 337 -23.54 -0.37 26.01
CA PRO A 337 -23.59 0.25 27.34
C PRO A 337 -24.87 1.05 27.58
N SER A 338 -25.29 1.82 26.59
CA SER A 338 -26.51 2.64 26.62
C SER A 338 -27.77 1.77 26.70
N LEU A 339 -27.78 0.67 25.93
CA LEU A 339 -28.85 -0.32 25.98
C LEU A 339 -28.94 -0.98 27.36
N TYR A 340 -27.82 -1.38 27.96
CA TYR A 340 -27.77 -1.93 29.33
C TYR A 340 -28.37 -0.97 30.37
N VAL A 341 -27.94 0.30 30.38
CA VAL A 341 -28.50 1.33 31.28
C VAL A 341 -30.00 1.48 31.08
N SER A 342 -30.46 1.51 29.82
CA SER A 342 -31.87 1.71 29.48
C SER A 342 -32.79 0.55 29.92
N ILE A 343 -32.32 -0.70 29.80
CA ILE A 343 -33.10 -1.88 30.15
C ILE A 343 -33.20 -1.99 31.67
N ILE A 344 -32.09 -1.92 32.40
CA ILE A 344 -32.13 -2.08 33.87
C ILE A 344 -32.87 -0.94 34.57
N SER A 345 -32.71 0.30 34.09
CA SER A 345 -33.27 1.47 34.79
C SER A 345 -34.75 1.71 34.47
N PHE A 346 -35.24 1.26 33.31
CA PHE A 346 -36.60 1.59 32.85
C PHE A 346 -37.44 0.39 32.36
N ASN A 347 -36.82 -0.70 31.91
CA ASN A 347 -37.53 -1.84 31.28
C ASN A 347 -36.99 -3.21 31.76
N PRO A 348 -36.89 -3.47 33.08
CA PRO A 348 -36.33 -4.73 33.59
C PRO A 348 -37.16 -5.95 33.19
N GLU A 349 -38.43 -5.78 32.84
CA GLU A 349 -39.35 -6.82 32.36
C GLU A 349 -38.91 -7.46 31.02
N LEU A 350 -38.04 -6.80 30.24
CA LEU A 350 -37.47 -7.35 29.01
C LEU A 350 -36.39 -8.41 29.27
N ILE A 351 -35.97 -8.57 30.53
CA ILE A 351 -34.93 -9.52 30.95
C ILE A 351 -35.61 -10.80 31.49
N PRO A 352 -35.14 -12.01 31.09
CA PRO A 352 -35.58 -13.26 31.72
C PRO A 352 -35.40 -13.23 33.24
N THR A 353 -36.42 -13.60 34.00
CA THR A 353 -36.49 -13.39 35.47
C THR A 353 -35.25 -13.89 36.22
N GLU A 354 -34.68 -15.03 35.83
CA GLU A 354 -33.45 -15.57 36.44
C GLU A 354 -32.25 -14.62 36.28
N PHE A 355 -32.07 -14.02 35.09
CA PHE A 355 -31.02 -13.04 34.84
C PHE A 355 -31.32 -11.71 35.55
N ALA A 356 -32.58 -11.29 35.62
CA ALA A 356 -32.97 -10.09 36.37
C ALA A 356 -32.65 -10.21 37.87
N VAL A 357 -32.89 -11.40 38.47
CA VAL A 357 -32.52 -11.69 39.86
C VAL A 357 -31.00 -11.72 40.04
N ALA A 358 -30.24 -12.32 39.10
CA ALA A 358 -28.78 -12.29 39.13
C ALA A 358 -28.21 -10.86 39.03
N VAL A 359 -28.81 -10.01 38.19
CA VAL A 359 -28.50 -8.57 38.09
C VAL A 359 -28.80 -7.84 39.39
N ALA A 360 -29.98 -8.02 39.97
CA ALA A 360 -30.36 -7.37 41.22
C ALA A 360 -29.42 -7.78 42.38
N GLY A 361 -29.09 -9.08 42.49
CA GLY A 361 -28.13 -9.58 43.47
C GLY A 361 -26.72 -9.01 43.28
N GLY A 362 -26.22 -9.00 42.03
CA GLY A 362 -24.92 -8.42 41.69
C GLY A 362 -24.81 -6.90 41.88
N ARG A 363 -25.95 -6.20 41.97
CA ARG A 363 -26.04 -4.74 42.23
C ARG A 363 -26.33 -4.39 43.68
N ALA A 364 -26.64 -5.35 44.56
CA ALA A 364 -27.13 -5.09 45.92
C ALA A 364 -26.15 -4.29 46.81
N GLY A 365 -24.84 -4.34 46.53
CA GLY A 365 -23.81 -3.55 47.21
C GLY A 365 -23.41 -2.25 46.51
N VAL A 366 -23.99 -1.92 45.36
CA VAL A 366 -23.57 -0.77 44.53
C VAL A 366 -24.36 0.50 44.91
N PRO A 367 -23.70 1.57 45.37
CA PRO A 367 -24.38 2.78 45.85
C PRO A 367 -24.88 3.70 44.73
N TRP A 368 -24.58 3.38 43.47
CA TRP A 368 -24.81 4.25 42.31
C TRP A 368 -25.96 3.77 41.41
N PRO A 369 -26.74 4.69 40.80
CA PRO A 369 -27.59 4.38 39.67
C PRO A 369 -26.78 3.82 38.49
N ALA A 370 -27.38 2.92 37.69
CA ALA A 370 -26.69 2.23 36.60
C ALA A 370 -26.01 3.18 35.59
N VAL A 371 -26.62 4.36 35.32
CA VAL A 371 -26.02 5.38 34.44
C VAL A 371 -24.70 5.96 35.01
N VAL A 372 -24.66 6.25 36.32
CA VAL A 372 -23.48 6.84 36.98
C VAL A 372 -22.36 5.81 37.06
N GLU A 373 -22.72 4.58 37.44
CA GLU A 373 -21.81 3.43 37.51
C GLU A 373 -21.13 3.15 36.15
N VAL A 374 -21.93 3.06 35.08
CA VAL A 374 -21.40 2.84 33.72
C VAL A 374 -20.50 4.00 33.30
N LEU A 375 -20.90 5.26 33.51
CA LEU A 375 -20.08 6.42 33.15
C LEU A 375 -18.72 6.42 33.88
N ILE A 376 -18.68 6.11 35.18
CA ILE A 376 -17.42 6.07 35.96
C ILE A 376 -16.45 5.02 35.40
N ILE A 377 -16.93 3.80 35.14
CA ILE A 377 -16.07 2.72 34.65
C ILE A 377 -15.70 2.93 33.17
N GLU A 378 -16.60 3.46 32.35
CA GLU A 378 -16.33 3.78 30.94
C GLU A 378 -15.27 4.89 30.80
N VAL A 379 -15.35 5.97 31.60
CA VAL A 379 -14.31 7.01 31.67
C VAL A 379 -12.99 6.41 32.16
N SER A 380 -13.02 5.55 33.18
CA SER A 380 -11.82 4.88 33.70
C SER A 380 -11.14 4.01 32.65
N MET A 381 -11.91 3.31 31.82
CA MET A 381 -11.40 2.48 30.72
C MET A 381 -10.83 3.31 29.57
N GLU A 382 -11.38 4.50 29.27
CA GLU A 382 -10.82 5.37 28.24
C GLU A 382 -9.54 6.08 28.71
N VAL A 383 -9.46 6.49 29.97
CA VAL A 383 -8.21 6.98 30.59
C VAL A 383 -7.13 5.87 30.58
N LEU A 384 -7.50 4.64 30.92
CA LEU A 384 -6.59 3.49 30.83
C LEU A 384 -6.13 3.27 29.38
N ARG A 385 -7.04 3.31 28.40
CA ARG A 385 -6.70 3.15 26.98
C ARG A 385 -5.72 4.23 26.51
N GLU A 386 -6.02 5.50 26.79
CA GLU A 386 -5.18 6.64 26.40
C GLU A 386 -3.78 6.56 27.03
N ALA A 387 -3.68 6.05 28.26
CA ALA A 387 -2.38 5.74 28.87
C ALA A 387 -1.66 4.58 28.15
N THR A 388 -2.36 3.49 27.80
CA THR A 388 -1.74 2.32 27.15
C THR A 388 -1.17 2.60 25.77
N ILE A 389 -1.81 3.46 24.95
CA ILE A 389 -1.33 3.77 23.59
C ILE A 389 -0.07 4.64 23.57
N ARG A 390 0.25 5.33 24.68
CA ARG A 390 1.44 6.17 24.83
C ARG A 390 2.66 5.41 25.36
N LEU A 391 2.49 4.14 25.72
CA LEU A 391 3.56 3.28 26.21
C LEU A 391 4.15 2.44 25.08
N PRO A 392 5.44 2.04 25.17
CA PRO A 392 6.03 1.10 24.22
C PRO A 392 5.21 -0.18 24.13
N GLN A 393 5.05 -0.74 22.93
CA GLN A 393 4.17 -1.91 22.67
C GLN A 393 4.44 -3.09 23.62
N GLN A 394 5.70 -3.30 24.00
CA GLN A 394 6.17 -4.33 24.94
C GLN A 394 5.57 -4.19 26.35
N VAL A 395 5.27 -2.96 26.80
CA VAL A 395 4.70 -2.65 28.11
C VAL A 395 3.19 -2.42 28.03
N GLY A 396 2.71 -1.82 26.93
CA GLY A 396 1.29 -1.50 26.72
C GLY A 396 0.36 -2.72 26.85
N GLY A 397 0.76 -3.87 26.30
CA GLY A 397 0.00 -5.12 26.44
C GLY A 397 -0.14 -5.59 27.89
N ALA A 398 0.96 -5.59 28.65
CA ALA A 398 0.96 -5.98 30.07
C ALA A 398 0.12 -5.01 30.92
N LEU A 399 0.27 -3.70 30.70
CA LEU A 399 -0.53 -2.70 31.43
C LEU A 399 -2.01 -2.74 31.03
N SER A 400 -2.35 -3.06 29.78
CA SER A 400 -3.76 -3.25 29.39
C SER A 400 -4.39 -4.45 30.11
N ILE A 401 -3.67 -5.56 30.26
CA ILE A 401 -4.16 -6.74 31.01
C ILE A 401 -4.32 -6.40 32.49
N VAL A 402 -3.27 -5.85 33.11
CA VAL A 402 -3.27 -5.48 34.53
C VAL A 402 -4.32 -4.41 34.81
N GLY A 403 -4.42 -3.38 33.98
CA GLY A 403 -5.40 -2.30 34.13
C GLY A 403 -6.84 -2.80 34.05
N VAL A 404 -7.20 -3.58 33.02
CA VAL A 404 -8.57 -4.09 32.89
C VAL A 404 -8.94 -5.05 34.03
N LEU A 405 -8.02 -5.96 34.42
CA LEU A 405 -8.27 -6.88 35.53
C LEU A 405 -8.30 -6.16 36.89
N VAL A 406 -7.32 -5.32 37.20
CA VAL A 406 -7.22 -4.66 38.51
C VAL A 406 -8.31 -3.61 38.67
N VAL A 407 -8.56 -2.74 37.68
CA VAL A 407 -9.65 -1.76 37.78
C VAL A 407 -11.00 -2.46 37.84
N GLY A 408 -11.24 -3.49 37.01
CA GLY A 408 -12.48 -4.26 37.02
C GLY A 408 -12.73 -5.00 38.34
N GLN A 409 -11.75 -5.79 38.82
CA GLN A 409 -11.86 -6.56 40.06
C GLN A 409 -11.89 -5.65 41.29
N ALA A 410 -11.09 -4.58 41.34
CA ALA A 410 -11.12 -3.64 42.46
C ALA A 410 -12.44 -2.84 42.51
N ALA A 411 -12.99 -2.43 41.36
CA ALA A 411 -14.30 -1.77 41.33
C ALA A 411 -15.43 -2.69 41.83
N VAL A 412 -15.38 -3.98 41.50
CA VAL A 412 -16.33 -4.98 42.02
C VAL A 412 -16.11 -5.24 43.51
N ALA A 413 -14.87 -5.46 43.95
CA ALA A 413 -14.54 -5.74 45.35
C ALA A 413 -14.82 -4.56 46.30
N ALA A 414 -14.65 -3.33 45.80
CA ALA A 414 -15.01 -2.10 46.52
C ALA A 414 -16.52 -1.79 46.49
N GLY A 415 -17.33 -2.56 45.75
CA GLY A 415 -18.76 -2.29 45.57
C GLY A 415 -19.08 -1.06 44.70
N PHE A 416 -18.10 -0.48 43.98
CA PHE A 416 -18.35 0.66 43.10
C PHE A 416 -18.99 0.28 41.76
N ALA A 417 -18.84 -0.97 41.31
CA ALA A 417 -19.49 -1.48 40.11
C ALA A 417 -19.97 -2.92 40.30
N SER A 418 -21.06 -3.29 39.63
CA SER A 418 -21.53 -4.68 39.60
C SER A 418 -20.65 -5.52 38.66
N PRO A 419 -20.51 -6.84 38.93
CA PRO A 419 -19.77 -7.74 38.03
C PRO A 419 -20.26 -7.69 36.57
N ILE A 420 -21.58 -7.51 36.38
CA ILE A 420 -22.23 -7.50 35.07
C ILE A 420 -21.89 -6.20 34.31
N THR A 421 -21.84 -5.05 34.99
CA THR A 421 -21.40 -3.78 34.39
C THR A 421 -19.97 -3.91 33.86
N VAL A 422 -19.06 -4.50 34.65
CA VAL A 422 -17.66 -4.70 34.23
C VAL A 422 -17.56 -5.62 33.02
N VAL A 423 -18.34 -6.71 32.95
CA VAL A 423 -18.40 -7.60 31.78
C VAL A 423 -18.87 -6.85 30.52
N ILE A 424 -19.89 -5.99 30.65
CA ILE A 424 -20.48 -5.25 29.52
C ILE A 424 -19.50 -4.21 28.98
N ILE A 425 -18.78 -3.51 29.86
CA ILE A 425 -17.77 -2.53 29.46
C ILE A 425 -16.54 -3.24 28.88
N ALA A 426 -16.15 -4.41 29.40
CA ALA A 426 -15.09 -5.23 28.80
C ALA A 426 -15.46 -5.70 27.38
N LEU A 427 -16.68 -6.21 27.16
CA LEU A 427 -17.17 -6.59 25.83
C LEU A 427 -17.23 -5.40 24.86
N THR A 428 -17.69 -4.24 25.33
CA THR A 428 -17.72 -2.97 24.57
C THR A 428 -16.31 -2.51 24.19
N THR A 429 -15.37 -2.63 25.13
CA THR A 429 -13.95 -2.29 24.97
C THR A 429 -13.27 -3.19 23.94
N ILE A 430 -13.53 -4.50 23.98
CA ILE A 430 -13.06 -5.49 22.98
C ILE A 430 -13.68 -5.19 21.61
N GLY A 431 -14.98 -4.91 21.55
CA GLY A 431 -15.66 -4.56 20.30
C GLY A 431 -15.10 -3.29 19.65
N SER A 432 -14.72 -2.29 20.45
CA SER A 432 -14.08 -1.06 19.95
C SER A 432 -12.70 -1.33 19.33
N PHE A 433 -11.92 -2.28 19.87
CA PHE A 433 -10.63 -2.68 19.28
C PHE A 433 -10.75 -3.42 17.94
N ALA A 434 -11.93 -3.95 17.59
CA ALA A 434 -12.16 -4.56 16.28
C ALA A 434 -12.29 -3.55 15.12
N THR A 435 -12.30 -2.24 15.43
CA THR A 435 -12.36 -1.17 14.44
C THR A 435 -10.94 -0.85 13.93
N PRO A 436 -10.61 -1.10 12.65
CA PRO A 436 -9.25 -0.94 12.12
C PRO A 436 -8.75 0.51 12.09
N ALA A 437 -9.57 1.47 11.69
CA ALA A 437 -9.15 2.86 11.59
C ALA A 437 -9.34 3.61 12.93
N TYR A 438 -8.23 4.04 13.52
CA TYR A 438 -8.18 4.66 14.85
C TYR A 438 -9.08 5.91 14.99
N ASN A 439 -9.07 6.82 14.02
CA ASN A 439 -9.90 8.02 14.02
C ASN A 439 -11.41 7.71 14.05
N SER A 440 -11.87 6.72 13.28
CA SER A 440 -13.27 6.28 13.32
C SER A 440 -13.65 5.60 14.64
N ALA A 441 -12.71 4.90 15.28
CA ALA A 441 -12.93 4.31 16.60
C ALA A 441 -13.10 5.40 17.66
N LEU A 442 -12.30 6.48 17.59
CA LEU A 442 -12.40 7.63 18.50
C LEU A 442 -13.78 8.32 18.38
N ALA A 443 -14.28 8.51 17.16
CA ALA A 443 -15.62 9.06 16.89
C ALA A 443 -16.73 8.30 17.65
N LEU A 444 -16.70 6.96 17.57
CA LEU A 444 -17.68 6.08 18.20
C LEU A 444 -17.56 6.05 19.72
N ARG A 445 -16.33 6.14 20.26
CA ARG A 445 -16.11 6.25 21.72
C ARG A 445 -16.67 7.57 22.26
N LEU A 446 -16.46 8.69 21.55
CA LEU A 446 -17.01 9.98 21.96
C LEU A 446 -18.55 9.97 21.95
N LEU A 447 -19.18 9.39 20.91
CA LEU A 447 -20.63 9.27 20.80
C LEU A 447 -21.29 8.33 21.83
N ARG A 448 -20.52 7.43 22.45
CA ARG A 448 -21.00 6.53 23.51
C ARG A 448 -21.49 7.29 24.75
N PHE A 449 -20.78 8.33 25.19
CA PHE A 449 -21.14 9.06 26.43
C PHE A 449 -22.48 9.81 26.31
N PRO A 450 -22.78 10.57 25.24
CA PRO A 450 -24.12 11.14 25.02
C PRO A 450 -25.22 10.08 24.96
N LEU A 451 -24.98 8.92 24.35
CA LEU A 451 -25.96 7.83 24.31
C LEU A 451 -26.24 7.24 25.70
N ILE A 452 -25.22 7.07 26.56
CA ILE A 452 -25.39 6.61 27.95
C ILE A 452 -26.20 7.63 28.75
N ILE A 453 -25.94 8.93 28.58
CA ILE A 453 -26.69 10.00 29.25
C ILE A 453 -28.16 10.01 28.78
N MET A 454 -28.40 9.93 27.47
CA MET A 454 -29.75 9.84 26.89
C MET A 454 -30.50 8.60 27.39
N ALA A 455 -29.81 7.45 27.54
CA ALA A 455 -30.36 6.23 28.11
C ALA A 455 -30.71 6.37 29.60
N GLY A 456 -29.91 7.12 30.36
CA GLY A 456 -30.17 7.39 31.78
C GLY A 456 -31.34 8.34 32.04
N VAL A 457 -31.62 9.26 31.10
CA VAL A 457 -32.72 10.24 31.23
C VAL A 457 -34.03 9.73 30.64
N PHE A 458 -34.00 9.11 29.46
CA PHE A 458 -35.19 8.73 28.68
C PHE A 458 -35.33 7.22 28.45
N GLY A 459 -34.50 6.39 29.08
CA GLY A 459 -34.50 4.94 28.87
C GLY A 459 -34.28 4.55 27.41
N LEU A 460 -35.00 3.52 26.97
CA LEU A 460 -34.84 2.95 25.62
C LEU A 460 -35.21 3.96 24.52
N TYR A 461 -36.15 4.86 24.81
CA TYR A 461 -36.54 5.94 23.92
C TYR A 461 -35.39 6.93 23.66
N GLY A 462 -34.59 7.24 24.70
CA GLY A 462 -33.37 8.05 24.56
C GLY A 462 -32.31 7.40 23.68
N VAL A 463 -32.11 6.08 23.81
CA VAL A 463 -31.21 5.32 22.94
C VAL A 463 -31.66 5.39 21.49
N MET A 464 -32.97 5.24 21.23
CA MET A 464 -33.53 5.33 19.88
C MET A 464 -33.39 6.74 19.28
N ILE A 465 -33.70 7.81 20.02
CA ILE A 465 -33.48 9.18 19.54
C ILE A 465 -32.00 9.41 19.24
N GLY A 466 -31.10 9.04 20.15
CA GLY A 466 -29.67 9.24 19.97
C GLY A 466 -29.13 8.50 18.74
N PHE A 467 -29.59 7.27 18.51
CA PHE A 467 -29.25 6.52 17.30
C PHE A 467 -29.80 7.17 16.02
N ILE A 468 -31.05 7.67 16.04
CA ILE A 468 -31.64 8.41 14.91
C ILE A 468 -30.87 9.70 14.62
N LEU A 469 -30.43 10.44 15.65
CA LEU A 469 -29.62 11.66 15.48
C LEU A 469 -28.26 11.34 14.84
N ILE A 470 -27.59 10.27 15.29
CA ILE A 470 -26.31 9.82 14.71
C ILE A 470 -26.51 9.38 13.25
N ALA A 471 -27.55 8.61 12.95
CA ALA A 471 -27.87 8.17 11.60
C ALA A 471 -28.21 9.35 10.67
N ASN A 472 -28.99 10.32 11.15
CA ASN A 472 -29.34 11.53 10.40
C ASN A 472 -28.10 12.41 10.14
N HIS A 473 -27.20 12.56 11.12
CA HIS A 473 -25.93 13.24 10.93
C HIS A 473 -25.09 12.57 9.82
N LEU A 474 -24.90 11.24 9.91
CA LEU A 474 -24.20 10.44 8.88
C LEU A 474 -24.82 10.56 7.48
N LEU A 475 -26.15 10.69 7.37
CA LEU A 475 -26.86 10.91 6.10
C LEU A 475 -26.66 12.32 5.53
N SER A 476 -26.48 13.32 6.40
CA SER A 476 -26.22 14.71 5.99
C SER A 476 -24.76 14.98 5.59
N LEU A 477 -23.81 14.20 6.13
CA LEU A 477 -22.38 14.36 5.87
C LEU A 477 -22.03 14.09 4.40
N LYS A 478 -21.11 14.92 3.90
CA LYS A 478 -20.42 14.76 2.63
C LYS A 478 -18.91 14.91 2.85
N SER A 479 -18.13 14.36 1.94
CA SER A 479 -16.69 14.56 1.81
C SER A 479 -16.42 14.97 0.36
N PHE A 480 -16.03 16.23 0.13
CA PHE A 480 -15.80 16.81 -1.19
C PHE A 480 -16.97 16.54 -2.17
N GLY A 481 -18.20 16.76 -1.68
CA GLY A 481 -19.44 16.55 -2.43
C GLY A 481 -19.96 15.10 -2.47
N VAL A 482 -19.12 14.09 -2.20
CA VAL A 482 -19.54 12.68 -2.15
C VAL A 482 -20.29 12.39 -0.84
N PRO A 483 -21.51 11.80 -0.87
CA PRO A 483 -22.25 11.45 0.35
C PRO A 483 -21.49 10.42 1.20
N TYR A 484 -21.31 10.69 2.49
CA TYR A 484 -20.44 9.93 3.38
C TYR A 484 -20.88 8.46 3.58
N LEU A 485 -22.17 8.18 3.44
CA LEU A 485 -22.73 6.82 3.46
C LEU A 485 -22.76 6.12 2.09
N SER A 486 -22.14 6.65 1.04
CA SER A 486 -21.99 5.92 -0.23
C SER A 486 -21.14 4.65 -0.01
N PRO A 487 -21.46 3.47 -0.60
CA PRO A 487 -22.52 3.17 -1.57
C PRO A 487 -23.86 2.71 -0.96
N LEU A 488 -24.09 2.86 0.35
CA LEU A 488 -25.37 2.54 0.99
C LEU A 488 -26.43 3.60 0.68
N VAL A 489 -26.05 4.88 0.73
CA VAL A 489 -26.90 6.03 0.34
C VAL A 489 -26.06 7.04 -0.45
N PRO A 490 -26.35 7.28 -1.75
CA PRO A 490 -27.35 6.60 -2.58
C PRO A 490 -27.01 5.13 -2.82
N GLY A 491 -28.02 4.27 -2.83
CA GLY A 491 -27.85 2.82 -2.95
C GLY A 491 -27.31 2.39 -4.31
N SER A 492 -26.09 1.86 -4.34
CA SER A 492 -25.47 1.28 -5.55
C SER A 492 -25.33 -0.23 -5.40
N PHE A 493 -26.11 -1.00 -6.17
CA PHE A 493 -26.09 -2.48 -6.13
C PHE A 493 -24.69 -3.06 -6.35
N GLN A 494 -23.86 -2.40 -7.16
CA GLN A 494 -22.50 -2.82 -7.41
C GLN A 494 -21.56 -2.51 -6.24
N GLY A 495 -21.73 -1.38 -5.56
CA GLY A 495 -20.96 -1.04 -4.35
C GLY A 495 -21.40 -1.80 -3.10
N MET A 496 -22.68 -2.19 -2.99
CA MET A 496 -23.19 -3.00 -1.88
C MET A 496 -22.53 -4.39 -1.78
N LYS A 497 -22.03 -4.93 -2.91
CA LYS A 497 -21.26 -6.19 -2.99
C LYS A 497 -19.87 -6.15 -2.33
N ASP A 498 -19.43 -4.98 -1.87
CA ASP A 498 -18.20 -4.80 -1.10
C ASP A 498 -18.45 -4.06 0.23
N LEU A 499 -19.71 -3.78 0.59
CA LEU A 499 -20.06 -3.04 1.80
C LEU A 499 -19.95 -3.93 3.06
N VAL A 500 -20.63 -5.09 3.05
CA VAL A 500 -20.76 -5.97 4.23
C VAL A 500 -20.16 -7.35 3.95
N ILE A 501 -20.52 -7.95 2.82
CA ILE A 501 -19.90 -9.16 2.28
C ILE A 501 -18.86 -8.71 1.27
N ARG A 502 -17.69 -9.35 1.24
CA ARG A 502 -16.63 -9.08 0.24
C ARG A 502 -16.78 -10.07 -0.90
N ALA A 503 -17.37 -9.63 -2.01
CA ALA A 503 -17.46 -10.44 -3.22
C ALA A 503 -16.06 -10.80 -3.80
N PRO A 504 -15.95 -11.86 -4.62
CA PRO A 504 -14.76 -12.11 -5.43
C PRO A 504 -14.45 -10.91 -6.34
N LEU A 505 -13.16 -10.64 -6.58
CA LEU A 505 -12.72 -9.52 -7.44
C LEU A 505 -13.31 -9.61 -8.86
N SER A 506 -13.49 -10.82 -9.39
CA SER A 506 -14.14 -11.07 -10.70
C SER A 506 -15.62 -10.67 -10.75
N TRP A 507 -16.29 -10.47 -9.61
CA TRP A 507 -17.67 -9.95 -9.56
C TRP A 507 -17.72 -8.43 -9.36
N MET A 508 -16.55 -7.78 -9.31
CA MET A 508 -16.37 -6.33 -9.18
C MET A 508 -15.62 -5.73 -10.38
N PRO A 509 -16.16 -5.85 -11.63
CA PRO A 509 -15.51 -5.36 -12.84
C PRO A 509 -15.53 -3.83 -13.01
N GLU A 510 -16.27 -3.08 -12.18
CA GLU A 510 -16.45 -1.64 -12.28
C GLU A 510 -15.91 -0.91 -11.04
N ARG A 511 -15.45 0.34 -11.24
CA ARG A 511 -15.02 1.26 -10.17
C ARG A 511 -16.24 1.84 -9.42
N PRO A 512 -16.06 2.39 -8.19
CA PRO A 512 -17.18 2.89 -7.40
C PRO A 512 -17.94 4.05 -8.08
N SER A 513 -19.20 3.80 -8.46
CA SER A 513 -20.02 4.77 -9.22
C SER A 513 -20.19 6.15 -8.56
N PHE A 514 -20.14 6.24 -7.23
CA PHE A 514 -20.28 7.50 -6.49
C PHE A 514 -19.06 8.43 -6.61
N MET A 515 -17.91 7.92 -7.08
CA MET A 515 -16.72 8.71 -7.40
C MET A 515 -16.83 9.46 -8.74
N MET A 516 -17.85 9.12 -9.55
CA MET A 516 -18.01 9.58 -10.94
C MET A 516 -16.71 9.50 -11.78
N PRO A 517 -16.01 8.35 -11.80
CA PRO A 517 -14.74 8.24 -12.49
C PRO A 517 -14.91 8.30 -14.01
N GLN A 518 -13.91 8.85 -14.70
CA GLN A 518 -13.89 8.98 -16.16
C GLN A 518 -13.88 7.59 -16.83
N ASP A 519 -12.89 6.74 -16.53
CA ASP A 519 -12.94 5.30 -16.80
C ASP A 519 -13.67 4.55 -15.66
N LYS A 520 -14.75 3.85 -16.02
CA LYS A 520 -15.58 3.06 -15.10
C LYS A 520 -15.10 1.61 -14.94
N THR A 521 -14.23 1.10 -15.82
CA THR A 521 -13.88 -0.33 -15.88
C THR A 521 -12.61 -0.70 -15.11
N ARG A 522 -12.76 -1.51 -14.07
CA ARG A 522 -11.67 -2.08 -13.26
C ARG A 522 -11.10 -3.36 -13.88
N VAL A 523 -11.95 -4.18 -14.52
CA VAL A 523 -11.53 -5.45 -15.15
C VAL A 523 -11.91 -5.44 -16.62
N SER A 524 -10.95 -5.76 -17.50
CA SER A 524 -11.18 -5.83 -18.95
C SER A 524 -12.25 -6.86 -19.30
N ARG A 525 -13.12 -6.52 -20.26
CA ARG A 525 -14.18 -7.42 -20.75
C ARG A 525 -13.60 -8.75 -21.27
N ALA A 526 -12.44 -8.71 -21.93
CA ALA A 526 -11.76 -9.92 -22.39
C ALA A 526 -11.40 -10.88 -21.24
N THR A 527 -10.90 -10.35 -20.12
CA THR A 527 -10.61 -11.13 -18.91
C THR A 527 -11.88 -11.72 -18.30
N MET A 528 -12.96 -10.94 -18.25
CA MET A 528 -14.27 -11.41 -17.78
C MET A 528 -14.82 -12.54 -18.65
N ASP A 529 -14.61 -12.50 -19.96
CA ASP A 529 -15.09 -13.53 -20.89
C ASP A 529 -14.20 -14.78 -20.88
N GLU A 530 -12.91 -14.66 -20.57
CA GLU A 530 -12.06 -15.82 -20.27
C GLU A 530 -12.39 -16.48 -18.94
N MET A 531 -12.66 -15.71 -17.88
CA MET A 531 -13.07 -16.25 -16.57
C MET A 531 -14.44 -16.96 -16.59
N LYS A 532 -15.28 -16.71 -17.61
CA LYS A 532 -16.54 -17.44 -17.84
C LYS A 532 -16.35 -18.77 -18.57
N LYS A 533 -15.20 -19.02 -19.20
CA LYS A 533 -14.93 -20.31 -19.86
C LYS A 533 -14.86 -21.40 -18.78
N PRO A 534 -15.38 -22.61 -19.03
CA PRO A 534 -15.25 -23.71 -18.09
C PRO A 534 -13.76 -23.98 -17.83
N VAL A 535 -13.41 -24.30 -16.57
CA VAL A 535 -12.04 -24.65 -16.20
C VAL A 535 -11.65 -25.89 -16.97
N HIS A 536 -10.73 -25.74 -17.92
CA HIS A 536 -10.13 -26.89 -18.60
C HIS A 536 -9.23 -27.59 -17.59
N ASP A 537 -9.59 -28.82 -17.20
CA ASP A 537 -8.68 -29.66 -16.43
C ASP A 537 -7.48 -30.00 -17.33
N VAL A 538 -6.31 -29.47 -16.99
CA VAL A 538 -5.07 -29.69 -17.75
C VAL A 538 -4.44 -31.06 -17.48
N LEU A 539 -4.96 -31.79 -16.48
CA LEU A 539 -4.55 -33.14 -16.11
C LEU A 539 -5.57 -34.22 -16.46
N ASP A 540 -6.69 -33.88 -17.11
CA ASP A 540 -7.66 -34.86 -17.59
C ASP A 540 -7.00 -35.83 -18.59
N PRO A 541 -6.94 -37.14 -18.27
CA PRO A 541 -6.29 -38.14 -19.11
C PRO A 541 -6.86 -38.19 -20.54
N SER A 542 -8.15 -37.88 -20.71
CA SER A 542 -8.81 -37.91 -22.03
C SER A 542 -8.26 -36.84 -22.97
N THR A 543 -8.02 -35.62 -22.46
CA THR A 543 -7.48 -34.51 -23.24
C THR A 543 -5.97 -34.63 -23.44
N ILE A 544 -5.24 -35.22 -22.48
CA ILE A 544 -3.82 -35.55 -22.65
C ILE A 544 -3.63 -36.61 -23.74
N MET A 545 -4.44 -37.69 -23.74
CA MET A 545 -4.36 -38.72 -24.77
C MET A 545 -4.76 -38.18 -26.16
N ALA A 546 -5.78 -37.32 -26.25
CA ALA A 546 -6.14 -36.65 -27.50
C ALA A 546 -4.98 -35.80 -28.08
N LYS A 547 -4.30 -35.00 -27.25
CA LYS A 547 -3.10 -34.25 -27.67
C LYS A 547 -1.95 -35.15 -28.10
N GLN A 548 -1.76 -36.29 -27.44
CA GLN A 548 -0.73 -37.27 -27.83
C GLN A 548 -1.08 -38.00 -29.13
N SER A 549 -2.36 -38.28 -29.41
CA SER A 549 -2.78 -38.83 -30.70
C SER A 549 -2.63 -37.83 -31.84
N ASP A 550 -2.97 -36.56 -31.65
CA ASP A 550 -2.77 -35.51 -32.67
C ASP A 550 -1.28 -35.30 -32.98
N THR A 551 -0.43 -35.31 -31.94
CA THR A 551 1.03 -35.19 -32.12
C THR A 551 1.59 -36.39 -32.90
N ARG A 552 1.07 -37.60 -32.65
CA ARG A 552 1.44 -38.81 -33.41
C ARG A 552 0.89 -38.79 -34.84
N GLN A 553 -0.30 -38.24 -35.09
CA GLN A 553 -0.85 -38.09 -36.44
C GLN A 553 -0.14 -37.00 -37.27
N GLY A 554 0.34 -35.94 -36.63
CA GLY A 554 1.22 -34.95 -37.27
C GLY A 554 2.51 -35.59 -37.78
N GLN A 555 3.20 -36.35 -36.92
CA GLN A 555 4.46 -37.02 -37.27
C GLN A 555 4.28 -38.11 -38.35
N THR A 556 3.17 -38.86 -38.36
CA THR A 556 2.91 -39.84 -39.43
C THR A 556 2.53 -39.20 -40.76
N ASN A 557 1.90 -38.02 -40.76
CA ASN A 557 1.68 -37.25 -41.98
C ASN A 557 2.98 -36.66 -42.57
N GLU A 558 3.93 -36.21 -41.74
CA GLU A 558 5.24 -35.76 -42.23
C GLU A 558 6.08 -36.90 -42.82
N HIS A 559 6.12 -38.07 -42.16
CA HIS A 559 6.82 -39.25 -42.69
C HIS A 559 6.18 -39.84 -43.97
N SER A 560 4.86 -39.78 -44.11
CA SER A 560 4.20 -40.24 -45.35
C SER A 560 4.39 -39.28 -46.52
N GLN A 561 4.51 -37.96 -46.28
CA GLN A 561 4.90 -37.00 -47.33
C GLN A 561 6.36 -37.15 -47.77
N GLN A 562 7.28 -37.46 -46.86
CA GLN A 562 8.69 -37.74 -47.22
C GLN A 562 8.85 -39.01 -48.06
N ASN A 563 8.16 -40.11 -47.71
CA ASN A 563 8.20 -41.35 -48.49
C ASN A 563 7.50 -41.25 -49.87
N ALA A 564 6.54 -40.34 -50.04
CA ALA A 564 5.90 -40.10 -51.33
C ALA A 564 6.81 -39.40 -52.36
N HIS A 565 7.94 -38.81 -51.94
CA HIS A 565 8.92 -38.18 -52.83
C HIS A 565 10.09 -39.11 -53.24
N GLN A 566 10.25 -40.29 -52.63
CA GLN A 566 11.33 -41.24 -52.97
C GLN A 566 10.88 -42.42 -53.85
N SER A 567 9.58 -42.69 -53.99
CA SER A 567 9.04 -43.82 -54.77
C SER A 567 8.80 -43.51 -56.26
N GLY A 568 9.30 -42.37 -56.76
CA GLY A 568 9.03 -41.82 -58.09
C GLY A 568 10.13 -41.96 -59.15
N GLN A 569 11.15 -42.84 -58.97
CA GLN A 569 12.18 -43.04 -60.00
C GLN A 569 12.92 -44.38 -59.88
N THR A 570 12.52 -45.38 -60.68
CA THR A 570 13.37 -46.19 -61.61
C THR A 570 12.64 -47.49 -61.97
N ASN A 571 12.78 -47.91 -63.23
CA ASN A 571 12.14 -49.08 -63.81
C ASN A 571 13.18 -49.83 -64.66
N GLY A 572 13.21 -51.17 -64.59
CA GLY A 572 13.91 -51.99 -65.59
C GLY A 572 14.85 -53.08 -65.08
N GLY A 573 14.47 -54.35 -65.34
CA GLY A 573 15.33 -55.20 -66.18
C GLY A 573 16.18 -56.32 -65.56
N GLN A 574 15.53 -57.44 -65.20
CA GLN A 574 15.95 -58.85 -65.45
C GLN A 574 17.35 -59.37 -65.04
N GLY A 575 17.37 -60.54 -64.36
CA GLY A 575 18.43 -61.54 -64.59
C GLY A 575 18.71 -62.59 -63.49
N GLY A 576 18.12 -63.80 -63.60
CA GLY A 576 18.89 -65.05 -63.34
C GLY A 576 18.72 -65.86 -62.02
N GLN A 577 17.88 -66.90 -62.10
CA GLN A 577 18.08 -68.29 -61.59
C GLN A 577 18.34 -68.61 -60.09
N GLY A 578 17.65 -69.65 -59.57
CA GLY A 578 18.05 -70.38 -58.34
C GLY A 578 16.92 -70.94 -57.45
N GLN A 579 16.38 -72.13 -57.78
CA GLN A 579 15.46 -72.95 -56.96
C GLN A 579 16.17 -74.27 -56.56
N PRO A 580 15.60 -75.21 -55.75
CA PRO A 580 14.66 -75.10 -54.60
C PRO A 580 14.98 -76.08 -53.42
N GLY A 581 14.14 -76.12 -52.37
CA GLY A 581 13.72 -77.40 -51.73
C GLY A 581 13.97 -77.65 -50.21
N GLY A 582 13.04 -78.42 -49.58
CA GLY A 582 13.14 -79.00 -48.21
C GLY A 582 12.73 -78.07 -47.06
N GLN A 583 11.66 -78.21 -46.24
CA GLN A 583 10.76 -79.29 -45.80
C GLN A 583 11.17 -80.00 -44.47
N GLU A 584 10.19 -80.16 -43.55
CA GLU A 584 10.21 -80.90 -42.25
C GLU A 584 11.08 -80.32 -41.11
N GLY A 585 10.82 -80.52 -39.80
CA GLY A 585 9.65 -81.10 -39.10
C GLY A 585 9.96 -81.46 -37.61
N GLY A 586 8.98 -81.31 -36.70
CA GLY A 586 8.83 -82.14 -35.47
C GLY A 586 9.64 -81.88 -34.17
N GLY A 587 8.92 -81.57 -33.07
CA GLY A 587 8.89 -82.44 -31.86
C GLY A 587 9.91 -82.32 -30.70
N GLY A 588 9.49 -81.71 -29.57
CA GLY A 588 9.25 -82.41 -28.28
C GLY A 588 10.36 -82.79 -27.27
N GLN A 589 10.17 -82.37 -26.00
CA GLN A 589 10.56 -83.00 -24.70
C GLN A 589 12.07 -83.13 -24.35
N ASP A 590 12.54 -83.26 -23.09
CA ASP A 590 12.08 -82.89 -21.72
C ASP A 590 13.27 -83.04 -20.73
N GLY A 591 13.19 -82.49 -19.50
CA GLY A 591 14.12 -82.78 -18.38
C GLY A 591 14.52 -81.57 -17.51
N GLN A 592 13.76 -81.21 -16.47
CA GLN A 592 13.88 -81.64 -15.06
C GLN A 592 15.14 -81.17 -14.29
N GLY A 593 15.06 -80.58 -13.09
CA GLY A 593 13.87 -80.17 -12.30
C GLY A 593 14.17 -79.82 -10.82
N GLN A 594 13.09 -79.63 -10.03
CA GLN A 594 13.03 -79.61 -8.53
C GLN A 594 13.72 -78.44 -7.79
N GLN A 595 13.26 -77.87 -6.67
CA GLN A 595 12.08 -77.96 -5.77
C GLN A 595 11.99 -76.57 -5.03
N GLY A 596 10.93 -76.09 -4.37
CA GLY A 596 9.58 -76.56 -4.03
C GLY A 596 8.71 -75.39 -3.46
N GLY A 597 7.62 -75.68 -2.72
CA GLY A 597 6.76 -74.68 -2.00
C GLY A 597 6.60 -74.99 -0.49
N PRO A 598 5.53 -74.55 0.24
CA PRO A 598 4.31 -73.85 -0.23
C PRO A 598 3.74 -72.72 0.69
N GLU A 599 2.60 -72.14 0.26
CA GLU A 599 1.45 -71.61 1.05
C GLU A 599 1.56 -70.48 2.13
N GLY A 600 0.65 -69.48 2.00
CA GLY A 600 -0.32 -69.21 3.07
C GLY A 600 -0.35 -67.83 3.77
N GLY A 601 -1.41 -67.04 3.50
CA GLY A 601 -2.14 -66.33 4.58
C GLY A 601 -1.89 -64.83 4.85
N GLY A 602 -2.93 -64.01 4.62
CA GLY A 602 -3.48 -63.11 5.65
C GLY A 602 -2.81 -61.76 5.99
N GLY A 603 -3.47 -60.66 5.56
CA GLY A 603 -4.00 -59.65 6.48
C GLY A 603 -3.10 -58.54 7.09
N GLN A 604 -3.39 -57.30 6.68
CA GLN A 604 -3.34 -56.02 7.44
C GLN A 604 -2.01 -55.52 8.08
N GLY A 605 -1.84 -54.19 8.02
CA GLY A 605 -0.79 -53.42 8.69
C GLY A 605 0.07 -52.62 7.69
N GLY A 606 0.43 -51.36 7.96
CA GLY A 606 0.08 -50.49 9.08
C GLY A 606 0.69 -49.10 8.91
N GLN A 607 0.18 -48.11 9.65
CA GLN A 607 0.89 -46.85 9.84
C GLN A 607 2.08 -47.08 10.79
N GLY A 608 3.20 -46.38 10.55
CA GLY A 608 4.38 -46.47 11.41
C GLY A 608 5.11 -45.13 11.48
N GLN A 609 4.94 -44.42 12.59
CA GLN A 609 5.83 -43.32 12.99
C GLN A 609 7.19 -43.91 13.38
N GLN A 610 8.28 -43.20 13.09
CA GLN A 610 9.59 -43.46 13.69
C GLN A 610 9.85 -42.50 14.84
N GLY A 611 10.57 -42.97 15.86
CA GLY A 611 11.11 -42.16 16.92
C GLY A 611 12.26 -42.88 17.64
N SER A 612 12.93 -42.13 18.51
CA SER A 612 13.89 -42.62 19.53
C SER A 612 15.26 -43.11 19.03
N PRO A 613 16.27 -43.30 19.91
CA PRO A 613 16.35 -42.96 21.36
C PRO A 613 17.62 -42.16 21.75
N GLU A 614 17.72 -41.68 23.01
CA GLU A 614 18.61 -42.22 24.06
C GLU A 614 18.56 -41.42 25.38
N GLY A 615 18.73 -42.12 26.52
CA GLY A 615 18.98 -41.53 27.86
C GLY A 615 20.50 -41.46 28.14
N GLY A 616 21.02 -41.15 29.33
CA GLY A 616 20.44 -40.98 30.67
C GLY A 616 21.37 -41.62 31.71
N GLY A 617 21.95 -40.86 32.66
CA GLY A 617 22.88 -41.38 33.68
C GLY A 617 23.44 -40.31 34.62
N GLU A 618 23.65 -40.65 35.90
CA GLU A 618 23.90 -39.73 37.02
C GLU A 618 25.33 -39.80 37.64
N GLN A 619 25.60 -38.83 38.55
CA GLN A 619 26.42 -38.88 39.79
C GLN A 619 27.78 -38.13 39.84
N GLY A 620 27.94 -37.30 40.90
CA GLY A 620 29.18 -37.36 41.73
C GLY A 620 30.04 -36.11 42.04
N SER A 621 29.65 -35.34 43.09
CA SER A 621 30.53 -34.92 44.21
C SER A 621 31.68 -33.87 44.11
N GLN A 622 31.54 -32.82 44.96
CA GLN A 622 32.57 -32.07 45.75
C GLN A 622 33.53 -31.02 45.12
N GLY A 623 33.65 -29.88 45.81
CA GLY A 623 34.73 -28.87 45.63
C GLY A 623 34.41 -27.46 46.13
N GLN A 624 34.61 -27.16 47.42
CA GLN A 624 34.57 -25.80 48.02
C GLN A 624 36.00 -25.31 48.30
N PRO A 625 36.29 -23.99 48.41
CA PRO A 625 36.38 -23.41 49.75
C PRO A 625 36.10 -21.89 49.93
N LYS A 626 35.54 -21.56 51.11
CA LYS A 626 35.85 -20.45 52.06
C LYS A 626 36.00 -18.97 51.61
N GLY A 627 35.30 -18.09 52.35
CA GLY A 627 35.65 -16.66 52.56
C GLY A 627 36.62 -16.44 53.74
N PRO A 628 36.84 -15.18 54.18
CA PRO A 628 36.23 -14.65 55.43
C PRO A 628 35.58 -13.26 55.23
N GLU A 629 34.49 -12.89 55.93
CA GLU A 629 34.41 -12.24 57.28
C GLU A 629 35.15 -10.88 57.40
N GLY A 630 34.57 -9.82 57.98
CA GLY A 630 33.20 -9.66 58.51
C GLY A 630 32.94 -8.30 59.18
N GLY A 631 31.72 -8.13 59.71
CA GLY A 631 31.36 -7.26 60.86
C GLY A 631 31.26 -5.74 60.64
N GLY A 632 30.35 -5.00 61.31
CA GLY A 632 29.28 -5.38 62.24
C GLY A 632 28.80 -4.19 63.10
N GLY A 633 27.53 -4.18 63.52
CA GLY A 633 26.91 -3.14 64.38
C GLY A 633 26.46 -1.88 63.61
N GLN A 634 25.23 -1.35 63.69
CA GLN A 634 24.22 -1.13 64.75
C GLN A 634 24.16 0.33 65.23
N ASP A 635 22.91 0.79 65.32
CA ASP A 635 22.35 1.91 66.10
C ASP A 635 22.73 3.37 65.74
N GLY A 636 21.75 4.28 65.93
CA GLY A 636 22.03 5.71 66.09
C GLY A 636 21.10 6.69 65.37
N GLN A 637 20.01 7.05 66.04
CA GLN A 637 19.12 8.20 65.76
C GLN A 637 19.88 9.54 65.54
N GLY A 638 19.27 10.51 64.84
CA GLY A 638 19.59 11.93 65.10
C GLY A 638 19.26 12.95 64.01
N GLN A 639 18.67 14.08 64.42
CA GLN A 639 18.36 15.33 63.70
C GLN A 639 19.49 15.87 62.79
N GLN A 640 19.22 16.51 61.64
CA GLN A 640 18.60 17.84 61.43
C GLN A 640 19.40 19.04 61.98
N ASP A 641 19.42 20.11 61.16
CA ASP A 641 20.12 21.41 61.29
C ASP A 641 21.67 21.34 61.23
N GLY A 642 22.39 22.27 60.57
CA GLY A 642 21.98 23.40 59.73
C GLY A 642 23.17 24.37 59.50
N GLN A 643 23.12 25.21 58.45
CA GLN A 643 23.99 26.40 58.23
C GLN A 643 25.52 26.09 58.00
N GLU A 644 26.36 26.92 57.38
CA GLU A 644 26.20 28.23 56.74
C GLU A 644 27.37 28.59 55.78
N SER A 645 27.19 29.70 55.03
CA SER A 645 28.23 30.69 54.64
C SER A 645 29.32 30.37 53.61
N GLY A 646 29.64 31.36 52.76
CA GLY A 646 30.89 31.38 51.98
C GLY A 646 30.90 32.22 50.68
N ASP A 647 30.76 33.55 50.78
CA ASP A 647 31.07 34.47 49.65
C ASP A 647 32.55 34.43 49.23
N GLY A 648 32.87 34.90 48.00
CA GLY A 648 34.11 35.69 47.81
C GLY A 648 35.08 35.35 46.66
N GLN A 649 34.72 35.75 45.44
CA GLN A 649 35.56 36.46 44.43
C GLN A 649 37.00 36.04 44.03
N GLY A 650 37.22 36.04 42.71
CA GLY A 650 38.44 36.55 42.04
C GLY A 650 39.40 35.51 41.41
N GLY A 651 39.91 35.66 40.17
CA GLY A 651 39.64 36.65 39.11
C GLY A 651 40.69 36.62 37.97
N GLN A 652 40.37 37.28 36.83
CA GLN A 652 41.21 37.54 35.62
C GLN A 652 41.49 36.33 34.68
N GLY A 653 41.49 36.44 33.34
CA GLY A 653 40.99 37.50 32.42
C GLY A 653 41.82 37.66 31.13
N ASP A 654 41.20 37.88 29.96
CA ASP A 654 41.76 38.70 28.85
C ASP A 654 40.69 39.16 27.80
N GLN A 655 41.07 40.06 26.88
CA GLN A 655 40.24 40.96 26.05
C GLN A 655 40.17 40.53 24.56
N GLY A 656 39.42 41.15 23.61
CA GLY A 656 38.61 42.39 23.61
C GLY A 656 37.81 42.61 22.30
N GLN A 657 37.18 43.80 22.15
CA GLN A 657 36.37 44.24 20.97
C GLN A 657 37.11 45.32 20.13
N PRO A 658 36.56 45.81 18.99
CA PRO A 658 35.61 46.96 18.96
C PRO A 658 34.49 46.83 17.88
N GLY A 659 33.49 47.71 17.70
CA GLY A 659 33.12 48.99 18.33
C GLY A 659 31.79 49.56 17.75
N SER A 660 31.24 50.62 18.38
CA SER A 660 29.95 51.29 18.10
C SER A 660 30.10 52.50 17.11
N PRO A 661 29.11 53.38 16.76
CA PRO A 661 28.02 53.94 17.61
C PRO A 661 26.66 54.28 16.93
N ALA A 662 25.78 54.96 17.69
CA ALA A 662 24.45 55.44 17.30
C ALA A 662 24.24 56.95 17.58
N SER A 663 23.32 57.61 16.85
CA SER A 663 22.59 58.87 17.19
C SER A 663 21.80 59.35 15.95
N GLY A 664 20.63 59.99 16.00
CA GLY A 664 19.69 60.31 17.08
C GLY A 664 18.65 61.37 16.64
N GLN A 665 17.49 61.44 17.34
CA GLN A 665 16.55 62.60 17.41
C GLN A 665 15.82 63.09 16.10
N GLN A 666 14.68 63.82 16.11
CA GLN A 666 13.54 63.95 17.05
C GLN A 666 12.41 64.83 16.41
N GLN A 667 11.13 64.52 16.74
CA GLN A 667 9.93 65.41 16.72
C GLN A 667 9.23 65.94 15.42
N ALA A 668 7.89 65.95 15.55
CA ALA A 668 6.91 66.98 15.16
C ALA A 668 5.88 66.68 14.04
N ALA A 669 4.60 66.71 14.45
CA ALA A 669 3.38 66.89 13.63
C ALA A 669 2.92 68.39 13.79
N PRO A 670 1.72 68.88 13.34
CA PRO A 670 0.56 68.19 12.74
C PRO A 670 -0.20 68.98 11.62
N SER A 671 -1.42 68.50 11.32
CA SER A 671 -2.63 69.23 10.84
C SER A 671 -2.95 69.34 9.33
N GLY A 672 -4.25 69.32 9.00
CA GLY A 672 -4.83 69.73 7.70
C GLY A 672 -5.76 68.69 7.02
N GLN A 673 -7.08 68.85 7.16
CA GLN A 673 -8.10 68.14 6.35
C GLN A 673 -8.46 68.94 5.06
N PRO A 674 -9.61 68.73 4.38
CA PRO A 674 -9.74 67.86 3.20
C PRO A 674 -10.21 68.64 1.95
N ASN A 675 -10.48 67.96 0.82
CA ASN A 675 -11.41 68.53 -0.18
C ASN A 675 -12.14 67.46 -1.00
N ALA A 676 -13.30 67.84 -1.55
CA ALA A 676 -14.29 66.94 -2.15
C ALA A 676 -14.64 67.30 -3.61
N GLY A 677 -15.37 66.41 -4.31
CA GLY A 677 -16.14 66.71 -5.51
C GLY A 677 -16.09 65.62 -6.60
N THR A 678 -17.11 64.77 -6.73
CA THR A 678 -18.33 64.88 -7.58
C THR A 678 -18.20 64.29 -8.99
N ASN A 679 -18.83 63.12 -9.25
CA ASN A 679 -20.03 63.02 -10.09
C ASN A 679 -20.53 61.56 -10.26
N GLN A 680 -21.86 61.37 -10.17
CA GLN A 680 -22.59 60.27 -10.82
C GLN A 680 -23.03 60.73 -12.24
N PRO A 681 -23.63 59.86 -13.08
CA PRO A 681 -25.10 59.67 -12.96
C PRO A 681 -25.61 58.23 -13.17
N SER A 682 -26.83 57.95 -12.68
CA SER A 682 -27.89 57.03 -13.18
C SER A 682 -27.52 55.76 -13.97
N GLY A 683 -28.11 54.57 -13.76
CA GLY A 683 -29.24 54.06 -12.95
C GLY A 683 -29.44 52.57 -13.33
N GLY A 684 -30.42 51.77 -12.88
CA GLY A 684 -31.52 51.99 -11.95
C GLY A 684 -32.54 50.83 -12.05
N GLY A 685 -32.86 50.16 -10.94
CA GLY A 685 -33.89 49.10 -10.83
C GLY A 685 -33.49 47.71 -11.35
N LYS A 686 -34.11 46.61 -10.90
CA LYS A 686 -35.16 46.45 -9.86
C LYS A 686 -35.27 44.95 -9.50
N GLU A 687 -35.73 44.63 -8.28
CA GLU A 687 -36.62 43.50 -7.87
C GLU A 687 -36.44 42.11 -8.55
N THR A 688 -36.32 40.99 -7.84
CA THR A 688 -36.76 40.62 -6.47
C THR A 688 -35.81 39.63 -5.80
#